data_AF-A0A1Y4D1M0-F1
#
_entry.id   AF-A0A1Y4D1M0-F1
#
_cell.length_a   1.000
_cell.length_b   1.000
_cell.length_c   1.000
_cell.angle_alpha   90.00
_cell.angle_beta   90.00
_cell.angle_gamma   90.00
#
_symmetry.space_group_name_H-M   'P 1'
#
loop_
_entity.id
_entity.type
_entity.pdbx_description
1 polymer ?
#
loop_
_entity_poly.entity_id
_entity_poly.type
_entity_poly.pdbx_seq_one_letter_code
_entity_poly.pdbx_strand_id
1 'polypeptide(L)'
;MYDQAPFLPQHGGDKLAMAAFCGTKVQDICDFSVNVRPDGPPDYIRLSLVQTLCAADTYPSPCAEEARAACARRYGLPENCLVFGNGTSELFVALARALKESGCPVAAIAEPAFGDYAAACHKAGLATVHPACVLKDSKRRYAPSGRRTLLDWELPVDALMALPGGAAVFLANPGNPAGTFLAPGQLVALMNKRLDIVWILDEAFLLYVARDNLVSFLPQLGAHLRTPAHSPLPTGLRCVVVRSLTKFHALAGVRAGFMAATPDLAGKVQQEVPLWNVNCFAIAASCAVLTPSRANTADERATRASNRKNRRELLEMLAYLALTPCRSCANYLLLRLDTPMPDLARMLLKKYGIAIRDCATYPTLQDGTWFRVAVRTREDNVRLARALQETVGLARDVPKSAPAFLQEKPVPALMLQGTSSGAGKTLMAAAFCRIFRQDGYNVAPFKAQNMSLNSGVTWDEMEMSRAQILQARAAGIAPDVRMNPVLLKPLSDRGSQVILMGKPHAVLDARAFLEARTHLREPICEAYHSLAREHDIMVLEGAGSPGEVNLKTSDLVNMNMAMEAKARVLLVGDIDRGGVYASFLGTWLTFTARERSLLSGFLVNRFRGDASLLQPAHEYVEQATGVPVLGVVPFVPHLDLPEEDSLSLSTSMVHAATMPDSLDVALIVLGRTSNFTDMAPLALEPDVTLRPVHSVEEWGNPDIIILPGSRSVALDARKLDEKGLTEKILEHAHKGGWLVGICGGMQMLGEEVCDPLHMESEFDTMPGLGLLPLRTTLEPGKALHYREHVLTPLGVPCQGYEIHHGQTTLLGSEPALFRLAEEEGSTGFLGVLHGHVLGTYLHGLFDNDAFRRRFLDLVRTSLGKKPQGRILATWDIDTSLDKLAATVREHVDMNTIYRLLGIK
;
A
#
# COMPACT_ATOMS: atom_id res chain seq x y z
N MET A 1 -10.81 44.78 -15.87
CA MET A 1 -11.51 44.35 -17.10
C MET A 1 -10.95 42.99 -17.56
N TYR A 2 -11.02 41.96 -16.69
CA TYR A 2 -10.57 40.58 -16.96
C TYR A 2 -11.69 39.59 -16.61
N ASP A 3 -12.91 39.88 -17.05
CA ASP A 3 -14.13 39.22 -16.56
C ASP A 3 -14.91 38.48 -17.66
N GLN A 4 -14.20 37.96 -18.67
CA GLN A 4 -14.78 37.13 -19.73
C GLN A 4 -13.79 36.07 -20.22
N ALA A 5 -13.37 35.15 -19.36
CA ALA A 5 -12.90 33.86 -19.85
C ALA A 5 -14.11 32.91 -19.96
N PRO A 6 -14.64 32.65 -21.17
CA PRO A 6 -15.56 31.53 -21.35
C PRO A 6 -14.77 30.23 -21.15
N PHE A 7 -15.50 29.11 -20.98
CA PHE A 7 -14.99 27.74 -21.03
C PHE A 7 -14.75 27.03 -19.68
N LEU A 8 -15.83 26.81 -18.92
CA LEU A 8 -15.99 25.46 -18.35
C LEU A 8 -16.22 24.52 -19.53
N PRO A 9 -15.51 23.37 -19.64
CA PRO A 9 -15.69 22.47 -20.75
C PRO A 9 -17.14 21.98 -20.81
N GLN A 10 -17.77 22.05 -22.00
CA GLN A 10 -19.16 21.60 -22.23
C GLN A 10 -19.37 20.12 -21.90
N HIS A 11 -18.29 19.33 -21.82
CA HIS A 11 -18.27 17.93 -21.45
C HIS A 11 -17.31 17.67 -20.28
N GLY A 12 -17.69 16.76 -19.39
CA GLY A 12 -16.80 16.30 -18.33
C GLY A 12 -15.58 15.56 -18.87
N GLY A 13 -14.47 15.56 -18.12
CA GLY A 13 -13.27 14.78 -18.43
C GLY A 13 -12.10 15.54 -19.06
N ASP A 14 -12.28 16.80 -19.46
CA ASP A 14 -11.18 17.65 -19.90
C ASP A 14 -10.40 18.20 -18.70
N LYS A 15 -9.61 17.31 -18.08
CA LYS A 15 -8.82 17.66 -16.90
C LYS A 15 -7.75 18.71 -17.19
N LEU A 16 -7.28 18.82 -18.43
CA LEU A 16 -6.28 19.81 -18.81
C LEU A 16 -6.88 21.22 -18.71
N ALA A 17 -8.04 21.44 -19.31
CA ALA A 17 -8.76 22.70 -19.20
C ALA A 17 -9.17 22.99 -17.74
N MET A 18 -9.64 21.98 -17.00
CA MET A 18 -9.99 22.12 -15.58
C MET A 18 -8.79 22.54 -14.73
N ALA A 19 -7.62 21.93 -14.95
CA ALA A 19 -6.39 22.24 -14.23
C ALA A 19 -5.90 23.66 -14.53
N ALA A 20 -5.93 24.06 -15.81
CA ALA A 20 -5.62 25.42 -16.23
C ALA A 20 -6.58 26.45 -15.59
N PHE A 21 -7.89 26.17 -15.56
CA PHE A 21 -8.89 27.02 -14.91
C PHE A 21 -8.64 27.20 -13.39
N CYS A 22 -8.16 26.14 -12.73
CA CYS A 22 -7.84 26.18 -11.30
C CYS A 22 -6.46 26.78 -11.00
N GLY A 23 -5.52 26.78 -11.96
CA GLY A 23 -4.11 27.10 -11.71
C GLY A 23 -3.37 25.99 -10.95
N THR A 24 -3.71 24.73 -11.22
CA THR A 24 -3.14 23.54 -10.54
C THR A 24 -2.69 22.48 -11.56
N LYS A 25 -2.10 21.37 -11.12
CA LYS A 25 -1.73 20.26 -12.03
C LYS A 25 -2.94 19.36 -12.33
N VAL A 26 -2.94 18.71 -13.49
CA VAL A 26 -3.99 17.76 -13.93
C VAL A 26 -4.29 16.67 -12.90
N GLN A 27 -3.27 16.22 -12.18
CA GLN A 27 -3.37 15.20 -11.14
C GLN A 27 -4.14 15.64 -9.88
N ASP A 28 -4.25 16.95 -9.63
CA ASP A 28 -4.91 17.48 -8.43
C ASP A 28 -6.44 17.58 -8.60
N ILE A 29 -6.92 17.46 -9.84
CA ILE A 29 -8.34 17.52 -10.19
C ILE A 29 -9.03 16.19 -9.85
N CYS A 30 -9.93 16.25 -8.88
CA CYS A 30 -10.83 15.16 -8.50
C CYS A 30 -12.08 15.20 -9.39
N ASP A 31 -12.11 14.35 -10.40
CA ASP A 31 -13.10 14.44 -11.47
C ASP A 31 -14.28 13.47 -11.29
N PHE A 32 -15.37 14.00 -10.74
CA PHE A 32 -16.67 13.33 -10.62
C PHE A 32 -17.56 13.51 -11.86
N SER A 33 -17.13 14.30 -12.85
CA SER A 33 -17.94 14.60 -14.03
C SER A 33 -17.99 13.43 -15.02
N VAL A 34 -17.06 12.48 -14.93
CA VAL A 34 -16.96 11.30 -15.82
C VAL A 34 -17.17 10.01 -15.06
N ASN A 35 -17.98 9.12 -15.63
CA ASN A 35 -18.39 7.88 -14.98
C ASN A 35 -17.44 6.72 -15.33
N VAL A 36 -16.16 6.83 -14.94
CA VAL A 36 -15.15 5.78 -15.16
C VAL A 36 -14.85 5.08 -13.83
N ARG A 37 -14.51 3.79 -13.86
CA ARG A 37 -14.01 3.07 -12.67
C ARG A 37 -12.84 3.87 -12.05
N PRO A 38 -12.86 4.16 -10.73
CA PRO A 38 -11.86 5.03 -10.11
C PRO A 38 -10.47 4.40 -9.98
N ASP A 39 -10.37 3.06 -9.91
CA ASP A 39 -9.10 2.36 -9.64
C ASP A 39 -8.15 2.30 -10.86
N GLY A 40 -8.62 2.75 -12.03
CA GLY A 40 -7.92 2.57 -13.30
C GLY A 40 -8.15 1.17 -13.92
N PRO A 41 -7.45 0.86 -15.03
CA PRO A 41 -7.58 -0.43 -15.68
C PRO A 41 -6.95 -1.53 -14.82
N PRO A 42 -7.59 -2.70 -14.69
CA PRO A 42 -7.04 -3.83 -13.95
C PRO A 42 -5.76 -4.39 -14.58
N ASP A 43 -4.94 -5.08 -13.80
CA ASP A 43 -3.59 -5.48 -14.21
C ASP A 43 -3.57 -6.40 -15.44
N TYR A 44 -4.55 -7.30 -15.59
CA TYR A 44 -4.63 -8.16 -16.80
C TYR A 44 -4.82 -7.35 -18.10
N ILE A 45 -5.48 -6.19 -18.02
CA ILE A 45 -5.60 -5.26 -19.15
C ILE A 45 -4.30 -4.47 -19.31
N ARG A 46 -3.75 -3.93 -18.20
CA ARG A 46 -2.51 -3.15 -18.24
C ARG A 46 -1.34 -3.94 -18.83
N LEU A 47 -1.17 -5.20 -18.41
CA LEU A 47 -0.14 -6.09 -18.93
C LEU A 47 -0.35 -6.37 -20.42
N SER A 48 -1.60 -6.57 -20.85
CA SER A 48 -1.92 -6.70 -22.28
C SER A 48 -1.51 -5.46 -23.06
N LEU A 49 -1.76 -4.25 -22.54
CA LEU A 49 -1.35 -3.00 -23.20
C LEU A 49 0.18 -2.85 -23.26
N VAL A 50 0.90 -3.22 -22.20
CA VAL A 50 2.38 -3.20 -22.17
C VAL A 50 2.95 -4.17 -23.20
N GLN A 51 2.39 -5.38 -23.31
CA GLN A 51 2.79 -6.34 -24.34
C GLN A 51 2.53 -5.79 -25.75
N THR A 52 1.40 -5.13 -25.98
CA THR A 52 1.05 -4.53 -27.27
C THR A 52 1.95 -3.36 -27.65
N LEU A 53 2.54 -2.65 -26.68
CA LEU A 53 3.48 -1.56 -26.98
C LEU A 53 4.67 -2.04 -27.83
N CYS A 54 5.11 -3.27 -27.63
CA CYS A 54 6.20 -3.89 -28.41
C CYS A 54 5.80 -4.23 -29.87
N ALA A 55 4.52 -4.14 -30.22
CA ALA A 55 3.99 -4.45 -31.55
C ALA A 55 3.24 -3.27 -32.19
N ALA A 56 3.44 -2.06 -31.65
CA ALA A 56 2.74 -0.84 -32.08
C ALA A 56 3.18 -0.33 -33.47
N ASP A 57 4.21 -0.91 -34.06
CA ASP A 57 4.75 -0.63 -35.39
C ASP A 57 3.97 -1.32 -36.54
N THR A 58 3.00 -2.18 -36.20
CA THR A 58 2.18 -2.93 -37.17
C THR A 58 0.74 -2.43 -37.25
N TYR A 59 0.15 -2.46 -38.45
CA TYR A 59 -1.28 -2.18 -38.62
C TYR A 59 -2.12 -3.25 -37.90
N PRO A 60 -3.20 -2.85 -37.20
CA PRO A 60 -4.14 -3.80 -36.62
C PRO A 60 -4.90 -4.58 -37.72
N SER A 61 -5.70 -5.55 -37.30
CA SER A 61 -6.64 -6.21 -38.19
C SER A 61 -7.71 -5.20 -38.68
N PRO A 62 -8.09 -5.19 -39.98
CA PRO A 62 -8.90 -4.12 -40.57
C PRO A 62 -10.27 -3.92 -39.92
N CYS A 63 -10.83 -4.97 -39.34
CA CYS A 63 -12.18 -5.00 -38.80
C CYS A 63 -12.23 -5.49 -37.34
N ALA A 64 -11.08 -5.46 -36.65
CA ALA A 64 -10.89 -5.96 -35.28
C ALA A 64 -11.28 -7.44 -35.12
N GLU A 65 -10.84 -8.28 -36.07
CA GLU A 65 -11.18 -9.70 -36.20
C GLU A 65 -10.95 -10.48 -34.90
N GLU A 66 -9.85 -10.23 -34.18
CA GLU A 66 -9.52 -10.90 -32.92
C GLU A 66 -10.54 -10.56 -31.82
N ALA A 67 -10.89 -9.28 -31.69
CA ALA A 67 -11.86 -8.81 -30.70
C ALA A 67 -13.29 -9.29 -31.05
N ARG A 68 -13.62 -9.33 -32.34
CA ARG A 68 -14.87 -9.88 -32.88
C ARG A 68 -15.03 -11.35 -32.54
N ALA A 69 -14.01 -12.16 -32.80
CA ALA A 69 -14.02 -13.58 -32.48
C ALA A 69 -14.11 -13.83 -30.96
N ALA A 70 -13.41 -13.02 -30.14
CA ALA A 70 -13.50 -13.10 -28.69
C ALA A 70 -14.92 -12.76 -28.18
N CYS A 71 -15.54 -11.71 -28.73
CA CYS A 71 -16.92 -11.30 -28.41
C CYS A 71 -17.94 -12.36 -28.82
N ALA A 72 -17.80 -12.91 -30.03
CA ALA A 72 -18.64 -13.98 -30.56
C ALA A 72 -18.64 -15.19 -29.64
N ARG A 73 -17.45 -15.64 -29.19
CA ARG A 73 -17.32 -16.74 -28.21
C ARG A 73 -17.93 -16.39 -26.86
N ARG A 74 -17.68 -15.19 -26.33
CA ARG A 74 -18.10 -14.78 -24.98
C ARG A 74 -19.61 -14.72 -24.79
N TYR A 75 -20.33 -14.24 -25.80
CA TYR A 75 -21.77 -14.01 -25.75
C TYR A 75 -22.58 -14.94 -26.64
N GLY A 76 -21.91 -15.78 -27.43
CA GLY A 76 -22.56 -16.67 -28.37
C GLY A 76 -23.25 -15.90 -29.50
N LEU A 77 -22.52 -15.01 -30.17
CA LEU A 77 -23.04 -14.22 -31.30
C LEU A 77 -22.35 -14.68 -32.59
N PRO A 78 -23.04 -14.69 -33.74
CA PRO A 78 -22.37 -14.82 -35.04
C PRO A 78 -21.41 -13.64 -35.27
N GLU A 79 -20.23 -13.88 -35.83
CA GLU A 79 -19.23 -12.82 -36.02
C GLU A 79 -19.68 -11.70 -36.97
N ASN A 80 -20.45 -12.03 -38.01
CA ASN A 80 -21.02 -11.05 -38.95
C ASN A 80 -22.12 -10.17 -38.33
N CYS A 81 -22.50 -10.40 -37.08
CA CYS A 81 -23.45 -9.57 -36.33
C CYS A 81 -22.75 -8.53 -35.44
N LEU A 82 -21.42 -8.50 -35.44
CA LEU A 82 -20.60 -7.68 -34.54
C LEU A 82 -19.82 -6.63 -35.31
N VAL A 83 -19.90 -5.38 -34.85
CA VAL A 83 -19.10 -4.26 -35.37
C VAL A 83 -18.39 -3.58 -34.20
N PHE A 84 -17.08 -3.41 -34.33
CA PHE A 84 -16.26 -2.72 -33.35
C PHE A 84 -15.97 -1.29 -33.78
N GLY A 85 -15.91 -0.39 -32.79
CA GLY A 85 -15.71 1.04 -33.01
C GLY A 85 -14.64 1.62 -32.11
N ASN A 86 -14.13 2.78 -32.49
CA ASN A 86 -13.24 3.65 -31.72
C ASN A 86 -13.99 4.31 -30.54
N GLY A 87 -14.54 3.46 -29.67
CA GLY A 87 -15.60 3.79 -28.72
C GLY A 87 -17.00 3.75 -29.34
N THR A 88 -18.01 3.77 -28.49
CA THR A 88 -19.42 3.65 -28.90
C THR A 88 -19.96 4.88 -29.62
N SER A 89 -19.36 6.07 -29.41
CA SER A 89 -19.78 7.30 -30.09
C SER A 89 -19.61 7.24 -31.61
N GLU A 90 -18.56 6.57 -32.11
CA GLU A 90 -18.39 6.31 -33.56
C GLU A 90 -19.51 5.40 -34.09
N LEU A 91 -19.82 4.34 -33.35
CA LEU A 91 -20.86 3.38 -33.71
C LEU A 91 -22.25 4.03 -33.75
N PHE A 92 -22.56 4.98 -32.87
CA PHE A 92 -23.85 5.70 -32.94
C PHE A 92 -23.99 6.53 -34.21
N VAL A 93 -22.91 7.17 -34.68
CA VAL A 93 -22.92 7.93 -35.94
C VAL A 93 -23.13 7.00 -37.13
N ALA A 94 -22.36 5.91 -37.20
CA ALA A 94 -22.49 4.91 -38.26
C ALA A 94 -23.89 4.24 -38.25
N LEU A 95 -24.41 3.92 -37.07
CA LEU A 95 -25.76 3.37 -36.89
C LEU A 95 -26.84 4.35 -37.34
N ALA A 96 -26.74 5.63 -36.99
CA ALA A 96 -27.73 6.63 -37.40
C ALA A 96 -27.80 6.78 -38.93
N ARG A 97 -26.66 6.72 -39.63
CA ARG A 97 -26.59 6.72 -41.09
C ARG A 97 -27.20 5.46 -41.69
N ALA A 98 -26.80 4.28 -41.20
CA ALA A 98 -27.36 3.01 -41.65
C ALA A 98 -28.90 2.94 -41.45
N LEU A 99 -29.41 3.51 -40.35
CA LEU A 99 -30.86 3.64 -40.10
C LEU A 99 -31.53 4.58 -41.10
N LYS A 100 -30.92 5.75 -41.36
CA LYS A 100 -31.43 6.73 -42.34
C LYS A 100 -31.52 6.14 -43.74
N GLU A 101 -30.46 5.47 -44.19
CA GLU A 101 -30.40 4.80 -45.49
C GLU A 101 -31.37 3.63 -45.59
N SER A 102 -31.63 2.96 -44.46
CA SER A 102 -32.66 1.91 -44.37
C SER A 102 -34.09 2.46 -44.28
N GLY A 103 -34.30 3.77 -44.48
CA GLY A 103 -35.62 4.38 -44.52
C GLY A 103 -36.27 4.62 -43.16
N CYS A 104 -35.49 4.69 -42.07
CA CYS A 104 -36.02 5.01 -40.74
C CYS A 104 -36.69 6.41 -40.75
N PRO A 105 -37.99 6.53 -40.44
CA PRO A 105 -38.70 7.79 -40.51
C PRO A 105 -38.32 8.74 -39.37
N VAL A 106 -38.07 8.19 -38.17
CA VAL A 106 -37.79 8.97 -36.96
C VAL A 106 -37.07 8.11 -35.91
N ALA A 107 -36.17 8.74 -35.15
CA ALA A 107 -35.54 8.18 -33.96
C ALA A 107 -36.10 8.82 -32.68
N ALA A 108 -36.63 8.01 -31.76
CA ALA A 108 -37.08 8.44 -30.46
C ALA A 108 -35.97 8.30 -29.41
N ILE A 109 -35.79 9.34 -28.59
CA ILE A 109 -34.81 9.42 -27.51
C ILE A 109 -35.54 9.74 -26.21
N ALA A 110 -35.64 8.77 -25.30
CA ALA A 110 -36.38 8.95 -24.05
C ALA A 110 -35.59 9.80 -23.04
N GLU A 111 -35.98 11.07 -22.86
CA GLU A 111 -35.24 12.05 -22.06
C GLU A 111 -35.52 11.93 -20.55
N PRO A 112 -34.53 12.17 -19.65
CA PRO A 112 -33.17 12.62 -19.95
C PRO A 112 -32.26 11.49 -20.45
N ALA A 113 -31.62 11.70 -21.60
CA ALA A 113 -30.78 10.71 -22.29
C ALA A 113 -29.41 11.24 -22.69
N PHE A 114 -28.50 10.35 -23.04
CA PHE A 114 -27.16 10.71 -23.50
C PHE A 114 -27.21 11.51 -24.80
N GLY A 115 -26.66 12.72 -24.79
CA GLY A 115 -26.76 13.67 -25.89
C GLY A 115 -26.17 13.21 -27.23
N ASP A 116 -25.19 12.29 -27.23
CA ASP A 116 -24.59 11.80 -28.49
C ASP A 116 -25.61 11.08 -29.38
N TYR A 117 -26.72 10.54 -28.84
CA TYR A 117 -27.74 9.90 -29.67
C TYR A 117 -28.39 10.92 -30.62
N ALA A 118 -28.81 12.06 -30.06
CA ALA A 118 -29.42 13.14 -30.82
C ALA A 118 -28.40 13.77 -31.78
N ALA A 119 -27.17 13.97 -31.30
CA ALA A 119 -26.09 14.50 -32.14
C ALA A 119 -25.75 13.58 -33.32
N ALA A 120 -25.72 12.26 -33.12
CA ALA A 120 -25.50 11.27 -34.17
C ALA A 120 -26.64 11.27 -35.20
N CYS A 121 -27.89 11.29 -34.74
CA CYS A 121 -29.06 11.37 -35.63
C CYS A 121 -29.05 12.65 -36.46
N HIS A 122 -28.75 13.79 -35.82
CA HIS A 122 -28.67 15.08 -36.51
C HIS A 122 -27.56 15.07 -37.59
N LYS A 123 -26.37 14.54 -37.28
CA LYS A 123 -25.27 14.37 -38.26
C LYS A 123 -25.63 13.47 -39.43
N ALA A 124 -26.53 12.50 -39.22
CA ALA A 124 -27.02 11.59 -40.26
C ALA A 124 -28.24 12.14 -41.02
N GLY A 125 -28.79 13.30 -40.64
CA GLY A 125 -30.04 13.81 -41.20
C GLY A 125 -31.27 12.95 -40.85
N LEU A 126 -31.22 12.22 -39.73
CA LEU A 126 -32.32 11.43 -39.19
C LEU A 126 -33.16 12.27 -38.23
N ALA A 127 -34.46 12.40 -38.50
CA ALA A 127 -35.38 13.14 -37.66
C ALA A 127 -35.46 12.52 -36.25
N THR A 128 -35.60 13.36 -35.22
CA THR A 128 -35.65 12.91 -33.82
C THR A 128 -36.90 13.40 -33.10
N VAL A 129 -37.37 12.61 -32.14
CA VAL A 129 -38.40 12.98 -31.16
C VAL A 129 -37.92 12.66 -29.75
N HIS A 130 -38.31 13.48 -28.78
CA HIS A 130 -37.75 13.44 -27.42
C HIS A 130 -38.84 13.23 -26.36
N PRO A 131 -39.47 12.05 -26.27
CA PRO A 131 -40.48 11.79 -25.25
C PRO A 131 -39.86 11.86 -23.84
N ALA A 132 -40.50 12.63 -22.95
CA ALA A 132 -39.98 12.87 -21.60
C ALA A 132 -40.37 11.75 -20.62
N CYS A 133 -39.38 11.18 -19.93
CA CYS A 133 -39.60 10.26 -18.81
C CYS A 133 -40.28 10.99 -17.64
N VAL A 134 -41.02 10.22 -16.83
CA VAL A 134 -41.76 10.76 -15.68
C VAL A 134 -40.95 10.56 -14.40
N LEU A 135 -40.72 11.64 -13.65
CA LEU A 135 -40.07 11.60 -12.33
C LEU A 135 -41.08 11.15 -11.27
N LYS A 136 -40.71 10.18 -10.43
CA LYS A 136 -41.54 9.65 -9.34
C LYS A 136 -40.74 9.49 -8.04
N ASP A 137 -41.43 9.48 -6.89
CA ASP A 137 -40.83 9.02 -5.64
C ASP A 137 -40.70 7.49 -5.67
N SER A 138 -39.48 6.99 -5.48
CA SER A 138 -39.18 5.55 -5.52
C SER A 138 -39.74 4.78 -4.30
N LYS A 139 -40.15 5.50 -3.24
CA LYS A 139 -40.44 4.99 -1.88
C LYS A 139 -39.26 4.28 -1.19
N ARG A 140 -38.07 4.22 -1.81
CA ARG A 140 -36.86 3.60 -1.24
C ARG A 140 -36.11 4.59 -0.37
N ARG A 141 -35.77 4.19 0.85
CA ARG A 141 -35.03 4.99 1.82
C ARG A 141 -33.52 4.77 1.71
N TYR A 142 -32.73 5.82 1.97
CA TYR A 142 -31.26 5.76 1.88
C TYR A 142 -30.52 6.39 3.08
N ALA A 143 -31.22 7.08 3.97
CA ALA A 143 -30.63 7.66 5.18
C ALA A 143 -30.57 6.64 6.33
N PRO A 144 -29.55 6.65 7.20
CA PRO A 144 -29.50 5.82 8.41
C PRO A 144 -30.70 6.06 9.35
N SER A 145 -31.23 7.29 9.38
CA SER A 145 -32.45 7.66 10.11
C SER A 145 -33.75 7.09 9.51
N GLY A 146 -33.67 6.55 8.29
CA GLY A 146 -34.83 6.06 7.54
C GLY A 146 -35.79 7.13 7.04
N ARG A 147 -35.47 8.43 7.11
CA ARG A 147 -36.45 9.51 6.83
C ARG A 147 -36.44 10.08 5.40
N ARG A 148 -35.41 9.82 4.57
CA ARG A 148 -35.31 10.38 3.21
C ARG A 148 -35.48 9.32 2.13
N THR A 149 -36.25 9.64 1.09
CA THR A 149 -36.52 8.77 -0.08
C THR A 149 -35.71 9.16 -1.31
N LEU A 150 -35.45 8.20 -2.18
CA LEU A 150 -34.82 8.42 -3.49
C LEU A 150 -35.87 8.77 -4.55
N LEU A 151 -35.46 9.51 -5.57
CA LEU A 151 -36.25 9.71 -6.80
C LEU A 151 -36.01 8.55 -7.81
N ASP A 152 -36.96 8.27 -8.69
CA ASP A 152 -36.81 7.33 -9.81
C ASP A 152 -37.44 7.91 -11.09
N TRP A 153 -37.06 7.35 -12.24
CA TRP A 153 -37.58 7.75 -13.56
C TRP A 153 -38.34 6.61 -14.21
N GLU A 154 -39.46 6.91 -14.85
CA GLU A 154 -40.26 5.95 -15.59
C GLU A 154 -40.29 6.28 -17.08
N LEU A 155 -40.13 5.25 -17.93
CA LEU A 155 -40.15 5.41 -19.37
C LEU A 155 -41.51 5.90 -19.88
N PRO A 156 -41.54 6.76 -20.90
CA PRO A 156 -42.77 7.25 -21.52
C PRO A 156 -43.35 6.19 -22.47
N VAL A 157 -43.82 5.06 -21.92
CA VAL A 157 -44.26 3.89 -22.71
C VAL A 157 -45.33 4.28 -23.74
N ASP A 158 -46.33 5.06 -23.36
CA ASP A 158 -47.43 5.45 -24.26
C ASP A 158 -46.91 6.25 -25.47
N ALA A 159 -45.97 7.18 -25.26
CA ALA A 159 -45.36 7.95 -26.34
C ALA A 159 -44.50 7.06 -27.25
N LEU A 160 -43.79 6.08 -26.70
CA LEU A 160 -43.02 5.12 -27.48
C LEU A 160 -43.93 4.19 -28.30
N MET A 161 -45.09 3.81 -27.77
CA MET A 161 -46.06 2.97 -28.48
C MET A 161 -46.78 3.72 -29.62
N ALA A 162 -46.82 5.05 -29.58
CA ALA A 162 -47.44 5.90 -30.61
C ALA A 162 -46.53 6.19 -31.82
N LEU A 163 -45.28 5.73 -31.83
CA LEU A 163 -44.33 5.97 -32.93
C LEU A 163 -44.77 5.29 -34.24
N PRO A 164 -44.44 5.85 -35.42
CA PRO A 164 -44.72 5.20 -36.71
C PRO A 164 -43.90 3.90 -36.86
N GLY A 165 -44.38 2.98 -37.70
CA GLY A 165 -43.64 1.76 -38.02
C GLY A 165 -42.31 2.06 -38.72
N GLY A 166 -41.30 1.23 -38.47
CA GLY A 166 -39.93 1.44 -38.94
C GLY A 166 -39.11 2.45 -38.14
N ALA A 167 -39.70 3.12 -37.13
CA ALA A 167 -38.97 4.03 -36.25
C ALA A 167 -37.85 3.32 -35.46
N ALA A 168 -36.93 4.11 -34.93
CA ALA A 168 -35.85 3.65 -34.05
C ALA A 168 -36.05 4.20 -32.63
N VAL A 169 -35.72 3.44 -31.59
CA VAL A 169 -35.79 3.89 -30.18
C VAL A 169 -34.44 3.70 -29.52
N PHE A 170 -33.82 4.80 -29.07
CA PHE A 170 -32.60 4.76 -28.26
C PHE A 170 -32.95 4.67 -26.78
N LEU A 171 -32.48 3.61 -26.13
CA LEU A 171 -32.69 3.35 -24.71
C LEU A 171 -31.38 2.94 -24.04
N ALA A 172 -30.88 3.80 -23.14
CA ALA A 172 -29.78 3.44 -22.26
C ALA A 172 -30.29 2.61 -21.07
N ASN A 173 -29.62 1.49 -20.77
CA ASN A 173 -29.97 0.63 -19.66
C ASN A 173 -28.72 0.06 -18.95
N PRO A 174 -28.30 0.64 -17.80
CA PRO A 174 -28.93 1.74 -17.08
C PRO A 174 -28.93 3.08 -17.82
N GLY A 175 -29.96 3.89 -17.61
CA GLY A 175 -30.16 5.19 -18.25
C GLY A 175 -29.11 6.23 -17.83
N ASN A 176 -28.60 7.06 -18.75
CA ASN A 176 -27.66 8.14 -18.47
C ASN A 176 -28.31 9.49 -18.82
N PRO A 177 -28.55 10.40 -17.85
CA PRO A 177 -27.94 10.46 -16.52
C PRO A 177 -28.79 9.83 -15.39
N ALA A 178 -30.01 9.36 -15.69
CA ALA A 178 -31.01 8.95 -14.70
C ALA A 178 -30.60 7.81 -13.73
N GLY A 179 -29.79 6.86 -14.19
CA GLY A 179 -29.34 5.68 -13.43
C GLY A 179 -30.34 4.52 -13.35
N THR A 180 -31.56 4.71 -13.86
CA THR A 180 -32.65 3.71 -13.84
C THR A 180 -32.28 2.47 -14.66
N PHE A 181 -32.68 1.29 -14.16
CA PHE A 181 -32.40 0.00 -14.79
C PHE A 181 -33.68 -0.84 -14.95
N LEU A 182 -33.89 -1.38 -16.15
CA LEU A 182 -34.94 -2.34 -16.48
C LEU A 182 -34.33 -3.74 -16.65
N ALA A 183 -34.94 -4.74 -16.02
CA ALA A 183 -34.52 -6.13 -16.18
C ALA A 183 -34.82 -6.64 -17.60
N PRO A 184 -34.07 -7.65 -18.12
CA PRO A 184 -34.28 -8.18 -19.46
C PRO A 184 -35.72 -8.61 -19.73
N GLY A 185 -36.40 -9.24 -18.76
CA GLY A 185 -37.82 -9.60 -18.93
C GLY A 185 -38.74 -8.41 -19.14
N GLN A 186 -38.45 -7.26 -18.51
CA GLN A 186 -39.21 -6.02 -18.72
C GLN A 186 -38.90 -5.40 -20.09
N LEU A 187 -37.65 -5.46 -20.54
CA LEU A 187 -37.26 -5.03 -21.89
C LEU A 187 -37.93 -5.88 -22.96
N VAL A 188 -37.91 -7.20 -22.82
CA VAL A 188 -38.61 -8.13 -23.72
C VAL A 188 -40.10 -7.82 -23.75
N ALA A 189 -40.74 -7.66 -22.59
CA ALA A 189 -42.16 -7.32 -22.52
C ALA A 189 -42.50 -5.97 -23.20
N LEU A 190 -41.59 -4.99 -23.15
CA LEU A 190 -41.73 -3.71 -23.85
C LEU A 190 -41.57 -3.86 -25.36
N MET A 191 -40.51 -4.55 -25.79
CA MET A 191 -40.17 -4.73 -27.21
C MET A 191 -41.18 -5.60 -27.96
N ASN A 192 -41.73 -6.60 -27.29
CA ASN A 192 -42.74 -7.50 -27.86
C ASN A 192 -44.02 -6.76 -28.30
N LYS A 193 -44.27 -5.54 -27.78
CA LYS A 193 -45.42 -4.72 -28.19
C LYS A 193 -45.24 -4.08 -29.57
N ARG A 194 -44.00 -3.93 -30.06
CA ARG A 194 -43.65 -3.23 -31.31
C ARG A 194 -42.46 -3.89 -32.00
N LEU A 195 -42.73 -4.92 -32.81
CA LEU A 195 -41.72 -5.65 -33.59
C LEU A 195 -41.31 -4.91 -34.87
N ASP A 196 -42.13 -3.95 -35.30
CA ASP A 196 -41.92 -3.09 -36.46
C ASP A 196 -40.94 -1.92 -36.18
N ILE A 197 -40.48 -1.76 -34.94
CA ILE A 197 -39.51 -0.75 -34.50
C ILE A 197 -38.12 -1.37 -34.33
N VAL A 198 -37.08 -0.58 -34.58
CA VAL A 198 -35.69 -0.91 -34.23
C VAL A 198 -35.38 -0.44 -32.81
N TRP A 199 -35.11 -1.37 -31.91
CA TRP A 199 -34.72 -1.07 -30.53
C TRP A 199 -33.20 -0.99 -30.39
N ILE A 200 -32.67 0.17 -30.02
CA ILE A 200 -31.25 0.38 -29.74
C ILE A 200 -31.04 0.44 -28.23
N LEU A 201 -30.45 -0.62 -27.69
CA LEU A 201 -30.11 -0.76 -26.28
C LEU A 201 -28.65 -0.37 -26.03
N ASP A 202 -28.42 0.71 -25.31
CA ASP A 202 -27.08 1.06 -24.83
C ASP A 202 -26.85 0.45 -23.44
N GLU A 203 -26.03 -0.61 -23.40
CA GLU A 203 -25.61 -1.33 -22.19
C GLU A 203 -24.25 -0.83 -21.63
N ALA A 204 -23.84 0.40 -21.92
CA ALA A 204 -22.53 0.96 -21.51
C ALA A 204 -22.24 0.87 -20.01
N PHE A 205 -23.26 0.92 -19.14
CA PHE A 205 -23.11 0.85 -17.69
C PHE A 205 -23.58 -0.47 -17.06
N LEU A 206 -24.00 -1.43 -17.86
CA LEU A 206 -24.68 -2.64 -17.35
C LEU A 206 -23.79 -3.50 -16.44
N LEU A 207 -22.48 -3.51 -16.68
CA LEU A 207 -21.54 -4.30 -15.88
C LEU A 207 -21.57 -3.92 -14.39
N TYR A 208 -22.03 -2.72 -14.03
CA TYR A 208 -22.19 -2.28 -12.64
C TYR A 208 -23.46 -2.81 -11.95
N VAL A 209 -24.46 -3.30 -12.71
CA VAL A 209 -25.76 -3.72 -12.18
C VAL A 209 -25.70 -5.11 -11.53
N ALA A 210 -24.91 -6.02 -12.11
CA ALA A 210 -24.89 -7.43 -11.75
C ALA A 210 -24.48 -7.68 -10.28
N ARG A 211 -25.16 -8.62 -9.62
CA ARG A 211 -24.73 -9.17 -8.32
C ARG A 211 -23.77 -10.34 -8.51
N ASP A 212 -24.31 -11.45 -8.99
CA ASP A 212 -23.56 -12.70 -9.19
C ASP A 212 -23.49 -13.11 -10.66
N ASN A 213 -24.54 -12.83 -11.45
CA ASN A 213 -24.61 -13.12 -12.89
C ASN A 213 -24.82 -11.84 -13.72
N LEU A 214 -24.17 -11.78 -14.88
CA LEU A 214 -24.35 -10.68 -15.82
C LEU A 214 -25.77 -10.71 -16.40
N VAL A 215 -26.49 -9.61 -16.26
CA VAL A 215 -27.88 -9.46 -16.69
C VAL A 215 -27.94 -8.73 -18.04
N SER A 216 -27.22 -9.25 -19.05
CA SER A 216 -27.14 -8.65 -20.40
C SER A 216 -28.17 -9.21 -21.35
N PHE A 217 -28.60 -8.39 -22.30
CA PHE A 217 -29.46 -8.79 -23.42
C PHE A 217 -28.69 -9.58 -24.50
N LEU A 218 -27.35 -9.43 -24.56
CA LEU A 218 -26.51 -10.07 -25.59
C LEU A 218 -26.67 -11.60 -25.69
N PRO A 219 -26.72 -12.39 -24.59
CA PRO A 219 -26.93 -13.83 -24.70
C PRO A 219 -28.30 -14.21 -25.29
N GLN A 220 -29.34 -13.45 -24.99
CA GLN A 220 -30.68 -13.67 -25.56
C GLN A 220 -30.70 -13.35 -27.05
N LEU A 221 -30.06 -12.23 -27.43
CA LEU A 221 -29.87 -11.87 -28.83
C LEU A 221 -29.03 -12.93 -29.57
N GLY A 222 -27.96 -13.43 -28.98
CA GLY A 222 -27.12 -14.49 -29.57
C GLY A 222 -27.85 -15.82 -29.75
N ALA A 223 -28.70 -16.21 -28.80
CA ALA A 223 -29.60 -17.37 -28.98
C ALA A 223 -30.60 -17.12 -30.12
N HIS A 224 -31.19 -15.91 -30.20
CA HIS A 224 -32.10 -15.53 -31.27
C HIS A 224 -31.46 -15.55 -32.65
N LEU A 225 -30.24 -15.03 -32.79
CA LEU A 225 -29.55 -14.92 -34.08
C LEU A 225 -29.00 -16.26 -34.60
N ARG A 226 -28.76 -17.25 -33.72
CA ARG A 226 -28.27 -18.58 -34.13
C ARG A 226 -29.39 -19.60 -34.32
N THR A 227 -30.34 -19.62 -33.39
CA THR A 227 -31.42 -20.63 -33.36
C THR A 227 -32.75 -19.92 -33.06
N PRO A 228 -33.33 -19.18 -34.03
CA PRO A 228 -34.53 -18.38 -33.80
C PRO A 228 -35.70 -19.19 -33.22
N ALA A 229 -35.88 -20.44 -33.67
CA ALA A 229 -36.95 -21.33 -33.25
C ALA A 229 -36.94 -21.72 -31.76
N HIS A 230 -35.80 -21.58 -31.08
CA HIS A 230 -35.63 -21.90 -29.65
C HIS A 230 -35.32 -20.66 -28.81
N SER A 231 -35.52 -19.47 -29.36
CA SER A 231 -35.24 -18.22 -28.69
C SER A 231 -36.43 -17.75 -27.83
N PRO A 232 -36.19 -17.15 -26.65
CA PRO A 232 -37.22 -16.46 -25.88
C PRO A 232 -37.63 -15.11 -26.51
N LEU A 233 -36.92 -14.64 -27.54
CA LEU A 233 -37.22 -13.39 -28.24
C LEU A 233 -38.15 -13.67 -29.44
N PRO A 234 -39.16 -12.84 -29.70
CA PRO A 234 -40.12 -13.05 -30.79
C PRO A 234 -39.45 -12.94 -32.16
N THR A 235 -39.92 -13.75 -33.11
CA THR A 235 -39.50 -13.70 -34.51
C THR A 235 -39.76 -12.32 -35.10
N GLY A 236 -38.76 -11.76 -35.78
CA GLY A 236 -38.85 -10.43 -36.40
C GLY A 236 -38.44 -9.26 -35.52
N LEU A 237 -38.04 -9.51 -34.26
CA LEU A 237 -37.50 -8.46 -33.39
C LEU A 237 -36.24 -7.82 -34.00
N ARG A 238 -36.28 -6.51 -34.24
CA ARG A 238 -35.12 -5.73 -34.67
C ARG A 238 -34.49 -5.04 -33.46
N CYS A 239 -33.33 -5.52 -33.03
CA CYS A 239 -32.62 -5.00 -31.87
C CYS A 239 -31.13 -4.80 -32.16
N VAL A 240 -30.59 -3.70 -31.65
CA VAL A 240 -29.16 -3.40 -31.61
C VAL A 240 -28.77 -3.27 -30.15
N VAL A 241 -27.72 -3.97 -29.73
CA VAL A 241 -27.13 -3.81 -28.40
C VAL A 241 -25.76 -3.19 -28.56
N VAL A 242 -25.54 -2.04 -27.94
CA VAL A 242 -24.26 -1.33 -27.91
C VAL A 242 -23.62 -1.53 -26.54
N ARG A 243 -22.33 -1.83 -26.51
CA ARG A 243 -21.58 -2.00 -25.26
C ARG A 243 -20.26 -1.21 -25.29
N SER A 244 -20.10 -0.34 -24.31
CA SER A 244 -18.86 0.39 -24.07
C SER A 244 -17.92 -0.42 -23.18
N LEU A 245 -16.65 -0.51 -23.57
CA LEU A 245 -15.59 -1.05 -22.71
C LEU A 245 -14.87 0.07 -21.93
N THR A 246 -15.21 1.32 -22.19
CA THR A 246 -14.50 2.49 -21.65
C THR A 246 -14.76 2.78 -20.18
N LYS A 247 -15.93 2.41 -19.65
CA LYS A 247 -16.41 2.84 -18.33
C LYS A 247 -16.01 1.89 -17.21
N PHE A 248 -16.44 0.64 -17.31
CA PHE A 248 -16.21 -0.39 -16.29
C PHE A 248 -14.75 -0.84 -16.23
N HIS A 249 -14.08 -0.92 -17.38
CA HIS A 249 -12.68 -1.35 -17.49
C HIS A 249 -11.66 -0.20 -17.52
N ALA A 250 -12.12 1.05 -17.32
CA ALA A 250 -11.29 2.25 -17.35
C ALA A 250 -10.46 2.48 -18.63
N LEU A 251 -11.02 2.08 -19.79
CA LEU A 251 -10.41 2.23 -21.12
C LEU A 251 -10.85 3.51 -21.85
N ALA A 252 -11.17 4.58 -21.12
CA ALA A 252 -11.71 5.81 -21.69
C ALA A 252 -10.77 6.51 -22.67
N GLY A 253 -9.44 6.41 -22.45
CA GLY A 253 -8.42 6.92 -23.37
C GLY A 253 -8.04 5.95 -24.50
N VAL A 254 -8.24 4.64 -24.31
CA VAL A 254 -7.95 3.60 -25.33
C VAL A 254 -9.03 3.53 -26.41
N ARG A 255 -10.26 3.93 -26.06
CA ARG A 255 -11.42 4.03 -26.97
C ARG A 255 -11.86 2.69 -27.55
N ALA A 256 -12.47 1.86 -26.71
CA ALA A 256 -12.98 0.55 -27.12
C ALA A 256 -14.51 0.40 -26.89
N GLY A 257 -15.21 -0.12 -27.89
CA GLY A 257 -16.63 -0.45 -27.83
C GLY A 257 -17.07 -1.30 -29.02
N PHE A 258 -18.21 -1.96 -28.88
CA PHE A 258 -18.79 -2.75 -29.96
C PHE A 258 -20.31 -2.64 -29.96
N MET A 259 -20.91 -3.04 -31.08
CA MET A 259 -22.34 -3.29 -31.17
C MET A 259 -22.62 -4.68 -31.71
N ALA A 260 -23.75 -5.25 -31.30
CA ALA A 260 -24.34 -6.46 -31.84
C ALA A 260 -25.69 -6.12 -32.47
N ALA A 261 -25.91 -6.50 -33.72
CA ALA A 261 -27.15 -6.25 -34.46
C ALA A 261 -27.50 -7.45 -35.35
N THR A 262 -28.67 -7.41 -36.01
CA THR A 262 -28.98 -8.39 -37.06
C THR A 262 -27.95 -8.29 -38.22
N PRO A 263 -27.67 -9.39 -38.94
CA PRO A 263 -26.62 -9.40 -39.98
C PRO A 263 -26.73 -8.28 -41.02
N ASP A 264 -27.95 -7.98 -41.51
CA ASP A 264 -28.19 -6.87 -42.47
C ASP A 264 -27.74 -5.52 -41.89
N LEU A 265 -28.19 -5.18 -40.68
CA LEU A 265 -27.89 -3.88 -40.08
C LEU A 265 -26.44 -3.80 -39.64
N ALA A 266 -25.85 -4.90 -39.13
CA ALA A 266 -24.43 -4.96 -38.81
C ALA A 266 -23.57 -4.75 -40.06
N GLY A 267 -23.92 -5.37 -41.19
CA GLY A 267 -23.23 -5.19 -42.47
C GLY A 267 -23.26 -3.74 -42.96
N LYS A 268 -24.42 -3.07 -42.90
CA LYS A 268 -24.54 -1.64 -43.25
C LYS A 268 -23.71 -0.74 -42.35
N VAL A 269 -23.76 -0.97 -41.03
CA VAL A 269 -22.94 -0.19 -40.09
C VAL A 269 -21.44 -0.45 -40.31
N GLN A 270 -21.03 -1.67 -40.65
CA GLN A 270 -19.63 -1.97 -40.96
C GLN A 270 -19.14 -1.22 -42.21
N GLN A 271 -20.00 -0.96 -43.20
CA GLN A 271 -19.66 -0.17 -44.39
C GLN A 271 -19.48 1.32 -44.08
N GLU A 272 -20.18 1.82 -43.06
CA GLU A 272 -20.06 3.20 -42.58
C GLU A 272 -18.81 3.46 -41.71
N VAL A 273 -18.15 2.40 -41.25
CA VAL A 273 -16.97 2.48 -40.38
C VAL A 273 -15.70 2.25 -41.21
N PRO A 274 -14.66 3.11 -41.11
CA PRO A 274 -13.41 2.92 -41.83
C PRO A 274 -12.69 1.61 -41.46
N LEU A 275 -11.91 1.06 -42.40
CA LEU A 275 -10.96 -0.01 -42.08
C LEU A 275 -9.89 0.53 -41.12
N TRP A 276 -9.41 -0.34 -40.21
CA TRP A 276 -8.44 -0.01 -39.16
C TRP A 276 -8.89 1.11 -38.21
N ASN A 277 -10.21 1.33 -38.06
CA ASN A 277 -10.74 2.34 -37.14
C ASN A 277 -10.41 2.04 -35.67
N VAL A 278 -10.24 0.77 -35.30
CA VAL A 278 -9.88 0.33 -33.94
C VAL A 278 -8.38 0.12 -33.84
N ASN A 279 -7.74 0.85 -32.93
CA ASN A 279 -6.29 0.74 -32.70
C ASN A 279 -5.89 -0.59 -32.03
N CYS A 280 -4.62 -0.98 -32.17
CA CYS A 280 -4.09 -2.24 -31.64
C CYS A 280 -4.26 -2.38 -30.11
N PHE A 281 -4.14 -1.29 -29.35
CA PHE A 281 -4.37 -1.29 -27.90
C PHE A 281 -5.83 -1.58 -27.54
N ALA A 282 -6.78 -1.03 -28.29
CA ALA A 282 -8.21 -1.27 -28.11
C ALA A 282 -8.60 -2.71 -28.46
N ILE A 283 -8.01 -3.29 -29.50
CA ILE A 283 -8.17 -4.71 -29.87
C ILE A 283 -7.62 -5.59 -28.75
N ALA A 284 -6.38 -5.39 -28.33
CA ALA A 284 -5.75 -6.18 -27.28
C ALA A 284 -6.53 -6.11 -25.95
N ALA A 285 -6.92 -4.90 -25.53
CA ALA A 285 -7.73 -4.70 -24.34
C ALA A 285 -9.11 -5.35 -24.45
N SER A 286 -9.73 -5.30 -25.64
CA SER A 286 -11.00 -5.98 -25.91
C SER A 286 -10.86 -7.50 -25.81
N CYS A 287 -9.80 -8.07 -26.39
CA CYS A 287 -9.50 -9.50 -26.27
C CYS A 287 -9.29 -9.92 -24.81
N ALA A 288 -8.54 -9.14 -24.03
CA ALA A 288 -8.29 -9.40 -22.61
C ALA A 288 -9.59 -9.35 -21.78
N VAL A 289 -10.50 -8.41 -22.08
CA VAL A 289 -11.79 -8.27 -21.41
C VAL A 289 -12.78 -9.36 -21.82
N LEU A 290 -12.81 -9.72 -23.09
CA LEU A 290 -13.82 -10.63 -23.65
C LEU A 290 -13.43 -12.11 -23.46
N THR A 291 -12.16 -12.42 -23.26
CA THR A 291 -11.69 -13.77 -22.99
C THR A 291 -11.80 -14.09 -21.50
N PRO A 292 -12.66 -15.05 -21.08
CA PRO A 292 -12.82 -15.39 -19.67
C PRO A 292 -11.50 -15.88 -19.07
N SER A 293 -11.16 -15.34 -17.89
CA SER A 293 -10.05 -15.81 -17.08
C SER A 293 -10.42 -15.70 -15.59
N ARG A 294 -9.68 -16.41 -14.73
CA ARG A 294 -9.85 -16.31 -13.27
C ARG A 294 -9.62 -14.86 -12.80
N ALA A 295 -8.62 -14.18 -13.37
CA ALA A 295 -8.28 -12.80 -13.05
C ALA A 295 -9.40 -11.82 -13.42
N ASN A 296 -9.89 -11.88 -14.67
CA ASN A 296 -10.99 -11.03 -15.15
C ASN A 296 -12.25 -11.24 -14.31
N THR A 297 -12.66 -12.49 -14.08
CA THR A 297 -13.87 -12.81 -13.30
C THR A 297 -13.80 -12.29 -11.85
N ALA A 298 -12.64 -12.45 -11.20
CA ALA A 298 -12.43 -11.97 -9.84
C ALA A 298 -12.46 -10.43 -9.78
N ASP A 299 -11.81 -9.75 -10.73
CA ASP A 299 -11.79 -8.29 -10.82
C ASP A 299 -13.20 -7.70 -11.05
N GLU A 300 -13.98 -8.26 -11.97
CA GLU A 300 -15.34 -7.76 -12.21
C GLU A 300 -16.22 -7.89 -10.95
N ARG A 301 -16.10 -9.01 -10.21
CA ARG A 301 -16.82 -9.23 -8.96
C ARG A 301 -16.40 -8.22 -7.89
N ALA A 302 -15.09 -8.01 -7.72
CA ALA A 302 -14.53 -7.05 -6.77
C ALA A 302 -14.97 -5.62 -7.10
N THR A 303 -14.90 -5.23 -8.38
CA THR A 303 -15.33 -3.90 -8.87
C THR A 303 -16.80 -3.64 -8.59
N ARG A 304 -17.67 -4.62 -8.87
CA ARG A 304 -19.12 -4.51 -8.56
C ARG A 304 -19.36 -4.36 -7.05
N ALA A 305 -18.69 -5.17 -6.23
CA ALA A 305 -18.82 -5.09 -4.78
C ALA A 305 -18.35 -3.73 -4.23
N SER A 306 -17.19 -3.26 -4.68
CA SER A 306 -16.61 -1.96 -4.33
C SER A 306 -17.53 -0.81 -4.74
N ASN A 307 -17.98 -0.77 -6.00
CA ASN A 307 -18.91 0.26 -6.47
C ASN A 307 -20.23 0.27 -5.66
N ARG A 308 -20.78 -0.90 -5.31
CA ARG A 308 -21.98 -0.96 -4.45
C ARG A 308 -21.73 -0.40 -3.06
N LYS A 309 -20.60 -0.75 -2.44
CA LYS A 309 -20.19 -0.24 -1.13
C LYS A 309 -20.02 1.28 -1.18
N ASN A 310 -19.19 1.77 -2.10
CA ASN A 310 -18.90 3.20 -2.24
C ASN A 310 -20.15 4.02 -2.58
N ARG A 311 -21.05 3.50 -3.43
CA ARG A 311 -22.33 4.17 -3.74
C ARG A 311 -23.23 4.25 -2.52
N ARG A 312 -23.31 3.20 -1.70
CA ARG A 312 -24.08 3.21 -0.46
C ARG A 312 -23.52 4.22 0.53
N GLU A 313 -22.21 4.20 0.75
CA GLU A 313 -21.54 5.16 1.64
C GLU A 313 -21.72 6.61 1.15
N LEU A 314 -21.62 6.86 -0.16
CA LEU A 314 -21.89 8.17 -0.74
C LEU A 314 -23.33 8.62 -0.50
N LEU A 315 -24.32 7.73 -0.69
CA LEU A 315 -25.72 8.03 -0.37
C LEU A 315 -25.91 8.39 1.12
N GLU A 316 -25.27 7.64 2.03
CA GLU A 316 -25.32 7.92 3.47
C GLU A 316 -24.73 9.30 3.80
N MET A 317 -23.62 9.69 3.16
CA MET A 317 -23.02 11.01 3.34
C MET A 317 -23.90 12.14 2.77
N LEU A 318 -24.51 11.92 1.60
CA LEU A 318 -25.40 12.89 0.96
C LEU A 318 -26.72 13.08 1.70
N ALA A 319 -27.12 12.13 2.55
CA ALA A 319 -28.37 12.18 3.32
C ALA A 319 -28.48 13.41 4.23
N TYR A 320 -27.36 14.03 4.61
CA TYR A 320 -27.30 15.20 5.48
C TYR A 320 -27.34 16.55 4.72
N LEU A 321 -27.35 16.55 3.38
CA LEU A 321 -27.21 17.76 2.57
C LEU A 321 -28.55 18.20 1.98
N ALA A 322 -28.69 19.49 1.65
CA ALA A 322 -29.90 20.08 1.05
C ALA A 322 -30.08 19.69 -0.45
N LEU A 323 -30.14 18.38 -0.70
CA LEU A 323 -30.32 17.76 -2.01
C LEU A 323 -31.02 16.40 -1.87
N THR A 324 -31.52 15.89 -3.00
CA THR A 324 -32.19 14.59 -3.11
C THR A 324 -31.57 13.76 -4.26
N PRO A 325 -31.01 12.56 -3.96
CA PRO A 325 -30.48 11.67 -4.99
C PRO A 325 -31.56 10.88 -5.75
N CYS A 326 -31.31 10.62 -7.04
CA CYS A 326 -32.00 9.60 -7.82
C CYS A 326 -31.43 8.20 -7.53
N ARG A 327 -32.28 7.20 -7.63
CA ARG A 327 -31.89 5.79 -7.60
C ARG A 327 -31.01 5.48 -8.81
N SER A 328 -29.89 4.81 -8.56
CA SER A 328 -28.97 4.39 -9.62
C SER A 328 -28.47 2.97 -9.41
N CYS A 329 -28.40 2.23 -10.51
CA CYS A 329 -27.72 0.93 -10.58
C CYS A 329 -26.31 1.03 -11.20
N ALA A 330 -25.90 2.19 -11.70
CA ALA A 330 -24.60 2.42 -12.34
C ALA A 330 -23.53 2.97 -11.37
N ASN A 331 -22.37 3.40 -11.89
CA ASN A 331 -21.29 4.04 -11.12
C ASN A 331 -21.42 5.57 -11.06
N TYR A 332 -22.64 6.08 -10.90
CA TYR A 332 -22.92 7.51 -10.76
C TYR A 332 -24.28 7.72 -10.09
N LEU A 333 -24.52 8.92 -9.60
CA LEU A 333 -25.78 9.41 -9.04
C LEU A 333 -26.17 10.70 -9.76
N LEU A 334 -27.43 10.78 -10.20
CA LEU A 334 -28.08 12.05 -10.53
C LEU A 334 -28.64 12.64 -9.24
N LEU A 335 -28.40 13.92 -9.00
CA LEU A 335 -28.72 14.63 -7.79
C LEU A 335 -29.56 15.87 -8.12
N ARG A 336 -30.60 16.10 -7.33
CA ARG A 336 -31.45 17.30 -7.40
C ARG A 336 -31.21 18.17 -6.18
N LEU A 337 -30.85 19.43 -6.38
CA LEU A 337 -30.76 20.42 -5.31
C LEU A 337 -32.15 20.86 -4.86
N ASP A 338 -32.30 21.19 -3.58
CA ASP A 338 -33.54 21.75 -3.04
C ASP A 338 -33.79 23.17 -3.58
N THR A 339 -32.72 23.88 -3.95
CA THR A 339 -32.73 25.22 -4.56
C THR A 339 -31.81 25.28 -5.79
N PRO A 340 -32.19 25.96 -6.89
CA PRO A 340 -31.34 26.09 -8.07
C PRO A 340 -29.97 26.71 -7.76
N MET A 341 -28.90 26.12 -8.30
CA MET A 341 -27.53 26.66 -8.22
C MET A 341 -26.77 26.43 -9.55
N PRO A 342 -26.99 27.27 -10.57
CA PRO A 342 -26.38 27.08 -11.90
C PRO A 342 -24.85 27.10 -11.88
N ASP A 343 -24.22 27.82 -10.92
CA ASP A 343 -22.76 27.92 -10.83
C ASP A 343 -22.09 26.86 -9.94
N LEU A 344 -22.84 25.87 -9.41
CA LEU A 344 -22.30 24.90 -8.46
C LEU A 344 -21.06 24.17 -8.99
N ALA A 345 -21.09 23.74 -10.25
CA ALA A 345 -19.96 23.04 -10.88
C ALA A 345 -18.69 23.92 -10.94
N ARG A 346 -18.87 25.22 -11.24
CA ARG A 346 -17.79 26.21 -11.26
C ARG A 346 -17.20 26.41 -9.87
N MET A 347 -18.06 26.58 -8.86
CA MET A 347 -17.66 26.80 -7.47
C MET A 347 -16.86 25.61 -6.92
N LEU A 348 -17.36 24.40 -7.13
CA LEU A 348 -16.69 23.18 -6.65
C LEU A 348 -15.32 22.98 -7.31
N LEU A 349 -15.24 23.24 -8.61
CA LEU A 349 -14.00 23.12 -9.35
C LEU A 349 -12.99 24.17 -8.87
N LYS A 350 -13.38 25.44 -8.79
CA LYS A 350 -12.46 26.54 -8.45
C LYS A 350 -11.98 26.48 -7.00
N LYS A 351 -12.89 26.22 -6.04
CA LYS A 351 -12.56 26.26 -4.61
C LYS A 351 -11.93 24.96 -4.11
N TYR A 352 -12.34 23.81 -4.64
CA TYR A 352 -11.91 22.50 -4.10
C TYR A 352 -11.22 21.60 -5.12
N GLY A 353 -11.08 22.00 -6.39
CA GLY A 353 -10.53 21.15 -7.45
C GLY A 353 -11.43 19.95 -7.78
N ILE A 354 -12.74 20.06 -7.55
CA ILE A 354 -13.72 18.97 -7.75
C ILE A 354 -14.59 19.28 -8.97
N ALA A 355 -14.48 18.48 -10.02
CA ALA A 355 -15.33 18.62 -11.20
C ALA A 355 -16.57 17.72 -11.07
N ILE A 356 -17.77 18.28 -11.26
CA ILE A 356 -19.03 17.53 -11.35
C ILE A 356 -19.65 17.70 -12.73
N ARG A 357 -20.64 16.88 -13.10
CA ARG A 357 -21.37 17.07 -14.36
C ARG A 357 -22.60 17.93 -14.13
N ASP A 358 -22.56 19.16 -14.64
CA ASP A 358 -23.76 19.98 -14.80
C ASP A 358 -24.73 19.31 -15.79
N CYS A 359 -26.00 19.17 -15.37
CA CYS A 359 -27.06 18.56 -16.16
C CYS A 359 -28.00 19.59 -16.83
N ALA A 360 -27.76 20.88 -16.71
CA ALA A 360 -28.54 21.92 -17.40
C ALA A 360 -28.48 21.80 -18.94
N THR A 361 -27.49 21.07 -19.49
CA THR A 361 -27.41 20.77 -20.92
C THR A 361 -28.41 19.72 -21.40
N TYR A 362 -29.08 19.00 -20.50
CA TYR A 362 -30.08 17.99 -20.87
C TYR A 362 -31.44 18.67 -21.05
N PRO A 363 -32.20 18.40 -22.14
CA PRO A 363 -33.44 19.12 -22.46
C PRO A 363 -34.47 19.17 -21.32
N THR A 364 -34.56 18.13 -20.49
CA THR A 364 -35.54 18.04 -19.40
C THR A 364 -35.01 18.45 -18.02
N LEU A 365 -33.76 18.91 -17.90
CA LEU A 365 -33.07 19.18 -16.62
C LEU A 365 -32.47 20.61 -16.53
N GLN A 366 -33.05 21.56 -17.26
CA GLN A 366 -32.47 22.91 -17.47
C GLN A 366 -32.71 23.89 -16.31
N ASP A 367 -33.44 23.50 -15.27
CA ASP A 367 -33.88 24.37 -14.17
C ASP A 367 -32.77 24.76 -13.16
N GLY A 368 -31.53 24.36 -13.42
CA GLY A 368 -30.38 24.64 -12.55
C GLY A 368 -30.36 23.87 -11.23
N THR A 369 -31.25 22.89 -11.04
CA THR A 369 -31.28 22.04 -9.83
C THR A 369 -30.55 20.71 -10.01
N TRP A 370 -30.16 20.35 -11.23
CA TRP A 370 -29.66 19.00 -11.52
C TRP A 370 -28.18 18.94 -11.80
N PHE A 371 -27.51 17.97 -11.17
CA PHE A 371 -26.13 17.62 -11.48
C PHE A 371 -25.90 16.13 -11.26
N ARG A 372 -24.89 15.58 -11.94
CA ARG A 372 -24.48 14.19 -11.80
C ARG A 372 -23.07 14.09 -11.25
N VAL A 373 -22.86 13.12 -10.37
CA VAL A 373 -21.55 12.77 -9.83
C VAL A 373 -21.27 11.29 -10.06
N ALA A 374 -20.05 10.95 -10.44
CA ALA A 374 -19.59 9.56 -10.45
C ALA A 374 -19.55 8.97 -9.03
N VAL A 375 -19.60 7.65 -8.92
CA VAL A 375 -19.25 6.96 -7.68
C VAL A 375 -17.76 6.66 -7.75
N ARG A 376 -16.97 7.27 -6.87
CA ARG A 376 -15.52 7.14 -6.83
C ARG A 376 -15.07 6.35 -5.59
N THR A 377 -13.80 6.50 -5.20
CA THR A 377 -13.28 5.91 -3.95
C THR A 377 -13.95 6.56 -2.74
N ARG A 378 -13.85 5.91 -1.56
CA ARG A 378 -14.37 6.48 -0.32
C ARG A 378 -13.76 7.86 -0.03
N GLU A 379 -12.47 8.02 -0.25
CA GLU A 379 -11.75 9.27 0.00
C GLU A 379 -12.24 10.40 -0.90
N ASP A 380 -12.38 10.12 -2.20
CA ASP A 380 -12.95 11.07 -3.16
C ASP A 380 -14.39 11.44 -2.75
N ASN A 381 -15.20 10.44 -2.37
CA ASN A 381 -16.61 10.65 -1.98
C ASN A 381 -16.74 11.49 -0.70
N VAL A 382 -15.84 11.31 0.28
CA VAL A 382 -15.78 12.14 1.49
C VAL A 382 -15.38 13.59 1.14
N ARG A 383 -14.39 13.77 0.25
CA ARG A 383 -13.97 15.10 -0.23
C ARG A 383 -15.12 15.83 -0.92
N LEU A 384 -15.86 15.12 -1.79
CA LEU A 384 -17.07 15.65 -2.42
C LEU A 384 -18.14 16.02 -1.38
N ALA A 385 -18.43 15.13 -0.41
CA ALA A 385 -19.44 15.37 0.60
C ALA A 385 -19.13 16.61 1.47
N ARG A 386 -17.88 16.78 1.89
CA ARG A 386 -17.42 17.97 2.64
C ARG A 386 -17.55 19.26 1.80
N ALA A 387 -17.11 19.22 0.54
CA ALA A 387 -17.22 20.38 -0.35
C ALA A 387 -18.69 20.76 -0.62
N LEU A 388 -19.57 19.77 -0.80
CA LEU A 388 -21.01 20.00 -0.95
C LEU A 388 -21.64 20.50 0.36
N GLN A 389 -21.21 20.03 1.52
CA GLN A 389 -21.69 20.55 2.81
C GLN A 389 -21.42 22.05 2.96
N GLU A 390 -20.20 22.49 2.63
CA GLU A 390 -19.84 23.91 2.70
C GLU A 390 -20.54 24.78 1.65
N THR A 391 -20.94 24.20 0.51
CA THR A 391 -21.43 24.95 -0.64
C THR A 391 -22.95 24.94 -0.76
N VAL A 392 -23.58 23.77 -0.59
CA VAL A 392 -25.02 23.54 -0.68
C VAL A 392 -25.70 23.65 0.69
N GLY A 393 -24.93 23.46 1.77
CA GLY A 393 -25.45 23.48 3.13
C GLY A 393 -26.07 22.16 3.59
N LEU A 394 -26.43 22.13 4.87
CA LEU A 394 -27.08 20.99 5.50
C LEU A 394 -28.59 20.97 5.18
N ALA A 395 -29.17 19.77 5.16
CA ALA A 395 -30.62 19.63 5.13
C ALA A 395 -31.26 20.23 6.39
N ARG A 396 -32.51 20.68 6.28
CA ARG A 396 -33.23 21.36 7.38
C ARG A 396 -33.47 20.46 8.61
N ASP A 397 -33.37 19.15 8.45
CA ASP A 397 -33.71 18.12 9.45
C ASP A 397 -32.49 17.34 10.01
N VAL A 398 -31.27 17.87 9.85
CA VAL A 398 -30.04 17.21 10.32
C VAL A 398 -29.95 17.20 11.86
N PRO A 399 -29.76 16.02 12.49
CA PRO A 399 -29.53 15.94 13.94
C PRO A 399 -28.24 16.65 14.37
N LYS A 400 -28.20 17.19 15.60
CA LYS A 400 -26.96 17.75 16.20
C LYS A 400 -25.82 16.72 16.32
N SER A 401 -26.12 15.42 16.29
CA SER A 401 -25.17 14.31 16.32
C SER A 401 -24.62 13.95 14.93
N ALA A 402 -24.33 14.94 14.09
CA ALA A 402 -23.80 14.70 12.74
C ALA A 402 -22.47 13.91 12.80
N PRO A 403 -22.16 13.07 11.80
CA PRO A 403 -21.04 12.12 11.89
C PRO A 403 -19.66 12.78 12.01
N ALA A 404 -18.79 12.18 12.84
CA ALA A 404 -17.40 12.60 13.05
C ALA A 404 -16.54 12.61 11.77
N PHE A 405 -16.92 11.86 10.71
CA PHE A 405 -16.18 11.88 9.43
C PHE A 405 -16.18 13.26 8.75
N LEU A 406 -17.02 14.20 9.19
CA LEU A 406 -16.99 15.59 8.74
C LEU A 406 -15.94 16.44 9.48
N GLN A 407 -15.31 15.94 10.54
CA GLN A 407 -14.49 16.74 11.47
C GLN A 407 -12.99 16.43 11.46
N GLU A 408 -12.54 15.23 11.05
CA GLU A 408 -11.11 14.88 11.13
C GLU A 408 -10.31 15.36 9.90
N LYS A 409 -9.26 16.17 10.15
CA LYS A 409 -8.16 16.35 9.21
C LYS A 409 -7.12 15.25 9.48
N PRO A 410 -6.65 14.53 8.45
CA PRO A 410 -5.59 13.53 8.63
C PRO A 410 -4.28 14.22 9.04
N VAL A 411 -3.53 13.57 9.93
CA VAL A 411 -2.19 13.98 10.36
C VAL A 411 -1.21 13.79 9.19
N PRO A 412 -0.31 14.76 8.91
CA PRO A 412 0.73 14.61 7.90
C PRO A 412 1.55 13.33 8.11
N ALA A 413 1.74 12.55 7.05
CA ALA A 413 2.47 11.29 7.11
C ALA A 413 3.44 11.16 5.92
N LEU A 414 4.70 10.83 6.20
CA LEU A 414 5.73 10.48 5.23
C LEU A 414 6.03 8.99 5.35
N MET A 415 6.07 8.24 4.25
CA MET A 415 6.40 6.82 4.26
C MET A 415 7.61 6.51 3.38
N LEU A 416 8.59 5.81 3.96
CA LEU A 416 9.81 5.39 3.30
C LEU A 416 9.67 3.93 2.89
N GLN A 417 9.53 3.69 1.58
CA GLN A 417 9.54 2.36 0.99
C GLN A 417 10.85 2.13 0.26
N GLY A 418 11.15 0.90 -0.16
CA GLY A 418 12.43 0.56 -0.75
C GLY A 418 12.27 -0.41 -1.91
N THR A 419 13.13 -0.32 -2.91
CA THR A 419 13.11 -1.27 -4.05
C THR A 419 13.47 -2.70 -3.64
N SER A 420 14.11 -2.86 -2.48
CA SER A 420 14.49 -4.15 -1.89
C SER A 420 14.66 -4.07 -0.36
N SER A 421 14.80 -5.23 0.30
CA SER A 421 15.29 -5.31 1.68
C SER A 421 16.74 -4.83 1.74
N GLY A 422 17.07 -4.03 2.76
CA GLY A 422 18.41 -3.41 2.89
C GLY A 422 18.64 -2.16 2.03
N ALA A 423 17.64 -1.66 1.30
CA ALA A 423 17.79 -0.42 0.50
C ALA A 423 18.10 0.86 1.33
N GLY A 424 18.04 0.77 2.66
CA GLY A 424 18.32 1.86 3.60
C GLY A 424 17.09 2.57 4.16
N LYS A 425 15.88 2.01 3.99
CA LYS A 425 14.62 2.57 4.52
C LYS A 425 14.71 2.94 5.99
N THR A 426 15.27 2.06 6.81
CA THR A 426 15.36 2.19 8.27
C THR A 426 16.17 3.40 8.70
N LEU A 427 17.33 3.61 8.07
CA LEU A 427 18.17 4.79 8.29
C LEU A 427 17.52 6.05 7.72
N MET A 428 16.87 5.99 6.56
CA MET A 428 16.13 7.13 6.02
C MET A 428 14.99 7.55 6.96
N ALA A 429 14.21 6.60 7.48
CA ALA A 429 13.16 6.90 8.45
C ALA A 429 13.73 7.55 9.72
N ALA A 430 14.86 7.04 10.25
CA ALA A 430 15.55 7.67 11.38
C ALA A 430 16.03 9.10 11.04
N ALA A 431 16.62 9.30 9.86
CA ALA A 431 17.07 10.61 9.39
C ALA A 431 15.91 11.62 9.34
N PHE A 432 14.78 11.24 8.72
CA PHE A 432 13.60 12.10 8.64
C PHE A 432 12.98 12.39 10.02
N CYS A 433 12.93 11.40 10.92
CA CYS A 433 12.52 11.64 12.31
C CYS A 433 13.40 12.69 12.97
N ARG A 434 14.74 12.56 12.84
CA ARG A 434 15.67 13.50 13.45
C ARG A 434 15.58 14.89 12.82
N ILE A 435 15.44 14.99 11.50
CA ILE A 435 15.24 16.25 10.79
C ILE A 435 13.98 16.96 11.30
N PHE A 436 12.81 16.30 11.27
CA PHE A 436 11.56 16.91 11.73
C PHE A 436 11.62 17.32 13.20
N ARG A 437 12.27 16.52 14.05
CA ARG A 437 12.49 16.86 15.46
C ARG A 437 13.34 18.12 15.63
N GLN A 438 14.44 18.22 14.89
CA GLN A 438 15.33 19.39 14.89
C GLN A 438 14.60 20.65 14.36
N ASP A 439 13.65 20.48 13.43
CA ASP A 439 12.86 21.58 12.87
C ASP A 439 11.66 21.97 13.77
N GLY A 440 11.49 21.31 14.91
CA GLY A 440 10.53 21.66 15.95
C GLY A 440 9.18 20.94 15.89
N TYR A 441 9.05 19.87 15.09
CA TYR A 441 7.84 19.07 15.05
C TYR A 441 7.87 17.94 16.09
N ASN A 442 6.70 17.63 16.67
CA ASN A 442 6.50 16.40 17.41
C ASN A 442 6.25 15.25 16.43
N VAL A 443 7.26 14.41 16.20
CA VAL A 443 7.25 13.34 15.19
C VAL A 443 7.24 11.96 15.85
N ALA A 444 6.51 11.00 15.28
CA ALA A 444 6.57 9.60 15.70
C ALA A 444 6.90 8.65 14.53
N PRO A 445 7.83 7.69 14.73
CA PRO A 445 8.08 6.65 13.76
C PRO A 445 7.03 5.55 13.81
N PHE A 446 6.83 4.84 12.70
CA PHE A 446 5.90 3.72 12.66
C PHE A 446 6.29 2.67 11.61
N LYS A 447 6.42 1.41 12.02
CA LYS A 447 6.61 0.26 11.12
C LYS A 447 5.60 -0.81 11.48
N ALA A 448 4.56 -0.94 10.65
CA ALA A 448 3.43 -1.85 10.87
C ALA A 448 3.86 -3.29 11.19
N GLN A 449 4.91 -3.76 10.53
CA GLN A 449 5.50 -5.07 10.76
C GLN A 449 7.02 -5.00 10.55
N ASN A 450 7.79 -5.44 11.56
CA ASN A 450 9.21 -5.72 11.40
C ASN A 450 9.44 -7.25 11.45
N MET A 451 10.48 -7.74 10.79
CA MET A 451 11.01 -9.09 10.98
C MET A 451 12.48 -8.98 11.39
N SER A 452 12.80 -9.23 12.66
CA SER A 452 14.17 -9.10 13.17
C SER A 452 14.43 -10.01 14.36
N LEU A 453 15.68 -10.47 14.50
CA LEU A 453 16.17 -11.15 15.70
C LEU A 453 16.66 -10.18 16.77
N ASN A 454 16.85 -8.90 16.42
CA ASN A 454 17.35 -7.86 17.29
C ASN A 454 16.17 -7.06 17.90
N SER A 455 16.01 -7.16 19.21
CA SER A 455 14.92 -6.49 19.95
C SER A 455 15.42 -5.95 21.29
N GLY A 456 14.87 -4.83 21.71
CA GLY A 456 15.02 -4.28 23.04
C GLY A 456 13.73 -4.36 23.85
N VAL A 457 13.77 -3.77 25.04
CA VAL A 457 12.64 -3.67 25.96
C VAL A 457 12.29 -2.20 26.16
N THR A 458 11.00 -1.88 26.12
CA THR A 458 10.48 -0.54 26.42
C THR A 458 10.39 -0.31 27.93
N TRP A 459 10.15 0.92 28.35
CA TRP A 459 9.93 1.28 29.76
C TRP A 459 8.78 0.51 30.41
N ASP A 460 7.73 0.25 29.63
CA ASP A 460 6.57 -0.55 30.06
C ASP A 460 6.82 -2.06 29.99
N GLU A 461 8.08 -2.49 29.95
CA GLU A 461 8.47 -3.92 29.97
C GLU A 461 7.96 -4.72 28.77
N MET A 462 7.86 -4.07 27.60
CA MET A 462 7.38 -4.69 26.36
C MET A 462 8.49 -4.86 25.33
N GLU A 463 8.37 -5.88 24.49
CA GLU A 463 9.38 -6.20 23.48
C GLU A 463 9.21 -5.40 22.18
N MET A 464 10.29 -4.83 21.65
CA MET A 464 10.24 -3.98 20.46
C MET A 464 11.50 -4.15 19.58
N SER A 465 11.40 -4.00 18.26
CA SER A 465 12.58 -4.07 17.38
C SER A 465 13.59 -2.96 17.69
N ARG A 466 14.89 -3.29 17.67
CA ARG A 466 15.98 -2.30 17.84
C ARG A 466 15.95 -1.19 16.78
N ALA A 467 15.52 -1.51 15.57
CA ALA A 467 15.38 -0.52 14.49
C ALA A 467 14.37 0.58 14.84
N GLN A 468 13.21 0.21 15.38
CA GLN A 468 12.19 1.19 15.77
C GLN A 468 12.56 1.91 17.08
N ILE A 469 13.31 1.27 17.99
CA ILE A 469 13.91 1.96 19.15
C ILE A 469 14.88 3.06 18.69
N LEU A 470 15.73 2.78 17.69
CA LEU A 470 16.63 3.78 17.10
C LEU A 470 15.85 4.93 16.47
N GLN A 471 14.75 4.63 15.76
CA GLN A 471 13.88 5.65 15.17
C GLN A 471 13.17 6.51 16.24
N ALA A 472 12.76 5.91 17.36
CA ALA A 472 12.18 6.64 18.50
C ALA A 472 13.21 7.61 19.11
N ARG A 473 14.46 7.15 19.29
CA ARG A 473 15.57 8.01 19.71
C ARG A 473 15.84 9.14 18.72
N ALA A 474 15.80 8.86 17.41
CA ALA A 474 15.94 9.88 16.37
C ALA A 474 14.82 10.94 16.44
N ALA A 475 13.59 10.53 16.73
CA ALA A 475 12.46 11.42 17.00
C ALA A 475 12.56 12.15 18.36
N GLY A 476 13.45 11.73 19.26
CA GLY A 476 13.61 12.31 20.59
C GLY A 476 12.44 11.99 21.54
N ILE A 477 11.80 10.82 21.36
CA ILE A 477 10.70 10.34 22.19
C ILE A 477 11.01 8.94 22.74
N ALA A 478 10.30 8.54 23.80
CA ALA A 478 10.46 7.23 24.40
C ALA A 478 10.01 6.11 23.44
N PRO A 479 10.66 4.93 23.44
CA PRO A 479 10.18 3.77 22.68
C PRO A 479 8.77 3.34 23.11
N ASP A 480 7.87 3.24 22.14
CA ASP A 480 6.47 2.81 22.33
C ASP A 480 6.16 1.68 21.34
N VAL A 481 5.62 0.57 21.84
CA VAL A 481 5.29 -0.61 21.02
C VAL A 481 4.25 -0.32 19.93
N ARG A 482 3.45 0.75 20.05
CA ARG A 482 2.57 1.22 18.96
C ARG A 482 3.34 1.61 17.71
N MET A 483 4.62 1.98 17.84
CA MET A 483 5.50 2.27 16.71
C MET A 483 5.93 0.99 15.96
N ASN A 484 5.85 -0.19 16.61
CA ASN A 484 6.13 -1.49 16.01
C ASN A 484 5.11 -2.55 16.48
N PRO A 485 3.84 -2.47 16.02
CA PRO A 485 2.77 -3.28 16.57
C PRO A 485 2.93 -4.77 16.29
N VAL A 486 3.56 -5.16 15.18
CA VAL A 486 3.88 -6.56 14.87
C VAL A 486 5.40 -6.73 14.70
N LEU A 487 5.99 -7.58 15.54
CA LEU A 487 7.38 -8.02 15.40
C LEU A 487 7.41 -9.51 15.12
N LEU A 488 7.95 -9.87 13.96
CA LEU A 488 8.19 -11.26 13.56
C LEU A 488 9.61 -11.66 13.92
N LYS A 489 9.70 -12.85 14.50
CA LYS A 489 10.91 -13.36 15.10
C LYS A 489 11.18 -14.74 14.53
N PRO A 490 12.05 -14.87 13.50
CA PRO A 490 12.30 -16.14 12.83
C PRO A 490 12.73 -17.23 13.82
N LEU A 491 12.14 -18.43 13.71
CA LEU A 491 12.48 -19.61 14.51
C LEU A 491 13.10 -20.72 13.65
N SER A 492 12.58 -20.89 12.43
CA SER A 492 13.05 -21.82 11.39
C SER A 492 12.88 -21.20 10.01
N ASP A 493 13.34 -21.89 8.96
CA ASP A 493 13.17 -21.45 7.56
C ASP A 493 11.71 -21.26 7.16
N ARG A 494 10.75 -21.82 7.91
CA ARG A 494 9.32 -21.81 7.58
C ARG A 494 8.43 -21.19 8.65
N GLY A 495 8.94 -20.90 9.85
CA GLY A 495 8.16 -20.46 11.01
C GLY A 495 8.73 -19.24 11.72
N SER A 496 7.84 -18.37 12.19
CA SER A 496 8.19 -17.18 12.98
C SER A 496 7.30 -17.07 14.21
N GLN A 497 7.90 -16.63 15.32
CA GLN A 497 7.17 -16.13 16.47
C GLN A 497 6.58 -14.76 16.12
N VAL A 498 5.32 -14.56 16.45
CA VAL A 498 4.60 -13.30 16.31
C VAL A 498 4.53 -12.65 17.69
N ILE A 499 5.15 -11.48 17.82
CA ILE A 499 4.99 -10.58 18.96
C ILE A 499 4.00 -9.49 18.52
N LEU A 500 2.89 -9.34 19.24
CA LEU A 500 1.85 -8.35 18.99
C LEU A 500 1.82 -7.36 20.15
N MET A 501 1.98 -6.07 19.87
CA MET A 501 2.01 -5.00 20.89
C MET A 501 3.02 -5.32 22.02
N GLY A 502 4.18 -5.83 21.62
CA GLY A 502 5.29 -6.22 22.49
C GLY A 502 5.09 -7.44 23.38
N LYS A 503 4.02 -8.22 23.15
CA LYS A 503 3.77 -9.48 23.87
C LYS A 503 3.76 -10.68 22.91
N PRO A 504 4.26 -11.86 23.35
CA PRO A 504 4.13 -13.10 22.58
C PRO A 504 2.66 -13.39 22.26
N HIS A 505 2.37 -13.64 20.98
CA HIS A 505 1.00 -13.88 20.50
C HIS A 505 0.82 -15.30 19.94
N ALA A 506 1.70 -15.71 19.01
CA ALA A 506 1.61 -17.02 18.36
C ALA A 506 2.95 -17.44 17.75
N VAL A 507 3.08 -18.73 17.41
CA VAL A 507 4.11 -19.23 16.50
C VAL A 507 3.40 -19.70 15.24
N LEU A 508 3.70 -19.05 14.11
CA LEU A 508 3.02 -19.30 12.84
C LEU A 508 4.03 -19.68 11.75
N ASP A 509 3.64 -20.62 10.89
CA ASP A 509 4.34 -20.82 9.63
C ASP A 509 4.01 -19.70 8.63
N ALA A 510 4.76 -19.61 7.53
CA ALA A 510 4.58 -18.57 6.52
C ALA A 510 3.16 -18.52 5.92
N ARG A 511 2.48 -19.67 5.78
CA ARG A 511 1.12 -19.74 5.20
C ARG A 511 0.07 -19.32 6.22
N ALA A 512 0.15 -19.86 7.43
CA ALA A 512 -0.71 -19.48 8.55
C ALA A 512 -0.57 -17.98 8.86
N PHE A 513 0.64 -17.42 8.72
CA PHE A 513 0.85 -15.98 8.86
C PHE A 513 0.12 -15.17 7.78
N LEU A 514 0.17 -15.58 6.51
CA LEU A 514 -0.56 -14.90 5.44
C LEU A 514 -2.07 -14.90 5.66
N GLU A 515 -2.62 -15.98 6.21
CA GLU A 515 -4.04 -16.07 6.60
C GLU A 515 -4.36 -15.18 7.81
N ALA A 516 -3.46 -15.11 8.80
CA ALA A 516 -3.60 -14.29 10.00
C ALA A 516 -3.51 -12.77 9.75
N ARG A 517 -2.90 -12.33 8.64
CA ARG A 517 -2.77 -10.89 8.30
C ARG A 517 -4.09 -10.13 8.29
N THR A 518 -5.19 -10.78 7.91
CA THR A 518 -6.52 -10.14 7.96
C THR A 518 -6.91 -9.71 9.37
N HIS A 519 -6.56 -10.51 10.39
CA HIS A 519 -6.81 -10.24 11.80
C HIS A 519 -5.81 -9.25 12.40
N LEU A 520 -4.57 -9.19 11.88
CA LEU A 520 -3.55 -8.23 12.33
C LEU A 520 -3.80 -6.80 11.81
N ARG A 521 -4.63 -6.61 10.78
CA ARG A 521 -4.88 -5.28 10.22
C ARG A 521 -5.49 -4.31 11.23
N GLU A 522 -6.49 -4.76 11.98
CA GLU A 522 -7.20 -3.92 12.95
C GLU A 522 -6.28 -3.36 14.05
N PRO A 523 -5.50 -4.18 14.79
CA PRO A 523 -4.58 -3.65 15.80
C PRO A 523 -3.48 -2.76 15.21
N ILE A 524 -3.01 -3.03 13.99
CA ILE A 524 -2.04 -2.16 13.29
C ILE A 524 -2.66 -0.78 13.02
N CYS A 525 -3.88 -0.74 12.46
CA CYS A 525 -4.59 0.49 12.19
C CYS A 525 -4.88 1.27 13.48
N GLU A 526 -5.29 0.59 14.56
CA GLU A 526 -5.55 1.21 15.86
C GLU A 526 -4.28 1.81 16.48
N ALA A 527 -3.16 1.07 16.44
CA ALA A 527 -1.85 1.57 16.88
C ALA A 527 -1.43 2.81 16.09
N TYR A 528 -1.59 2.79 14.75
CA TYR A 528 -1.30 3.96 13.91
C TYR A 528 -2.18 5.16 14.25
N HIS A 529 -3.50 5.00 14.29
CA HIS A 529 -4.44 6.11 14.48
C HIS A 529 -4.36 6.69 15.91
N SER A 530 -4.09 5.85 16.92
CA SER A 530 -3.87 6.35 18.29
C SER A 530 -2.61 7.19 18.37
N LEU A 531 -1.48 6.69 17.84
CA LEU A 531 -0.21 7.41 17.81
C LEU A 531 -0.34 8.70 16.97
N ALA A 532 -0.94 8.64 15.79
CA ALA A 532 -1.12 9.81 14.94
C ALA A 532 -1.89 10.96 15.62
N ARG A 533 -2.85 10.66 16.52
CA ARG A 533 -3.59 11.70 17.27
C ARG A 533 -2.73 12.45 18.29
N GLU A 534 -1.59 11.90 18.68
CA GLU A 534 -0.69 12.44 19.70
C GLU A 534 0.50 13.22 19.11
N HIS A 535 0.68 13.20 17.79
CA HIS A 535 1.86 13.74 17.10
C HIS A 535 1.49 14.64 15.91
N ASP A 536 2.39 15.56 15.57
CA ASP A 536 2.23 16.48 14.44
C ASP A 536 2.49 15.80 13.10
N ILE A 537 3.42 14.83 13.09
CA ILE A 537 3.90 14.14 11.87
C ILE A 537 4.15 12.66 12.17
N MET A 538 3.71 11.80 11.26
CA MET A 538 4.06 10.38 11.25
C MET A 538 5.14 10.09 10.22
N VAL A 539 6.19 9.35 10.60
CA VAL A 539 7.21 8.83 9.69
C VAL A 539 7.14 7.31 9.65
N LEU A 540 6.61 6.78 8.54
CA LEU A 540 6.38 5.36 8.36
C LEU A 540 7.55 4.70 7.63
N GLU A 541 7.87 3.48 8.02
CA GLU A 541 8.80 2.62 7.30
C GLU A 541 8.07 1.43 6.66
N GLY A 542 8.32 1.19 5.36
CA GLY A 542 7.86 0.00 4.67
C GLY A 542 8.71 -1.24 4.96
N ALA A 543 8.21 -2.42 4.64
CA ALA A 543 8.95 -3.68 4.77
C ALA A 543 9.13 -4.37 3.41
N GLY A 544 10.33 -4.88 3.14
CA GLY A 544 10.66 -5.46 1.84
C GLY A 544 10.52 -4.43 0.70
N SER A 545 9.99 -4.89 -0.45
CA SER A 545 9.66 -4.07 -1.62
C SER A 545 8.14 -3.95 -1.80
N PRO A 546 7.61 -2.76 -2.13
CA PRO A 546 6.20 -2.60 -2.50
C PRO A 546 5.90 -3.20 -3.89
N GLY A 547 6.94 -3.64 -4.63
CA GLY A 547 6.84 -4.30 -5.93
C GLY A 547 6.53 -5.80 -5.87
N GLU A 548 6.41 -6.40 -4.68
CA GLU A 548 6.09 -7.83 -4.49
C GLU A 548 4.63 -8.12 -4.87
N VAL A 549 4.37 -8.27 -6.17
CA VAL A 549 3.01 -8.40 -6.74
C VAL A 549 2.21 -9.58 -6.17
N ASN A 550 2.89 -10.63 -5.70
CA ASN A 550 2.29 -11.80 -5.06
C ASN A 550 1.77 -11.51 -3.65
N LEU A 551 2.26 -10.47 -2.96
CA LEU A 551 1.86 -10.11 -1.59
C LEU A 551 0.89 -8.92 -1.54
N LYS A 552 0.67 -8.26 -2.67
CA LYS A 552 -0.06 -6.98 -2.76
C LYS A 552 -1.48 -7.03 -2.17
N THR A 553 -2.20 -8.13 -2.36
CA THR A 553 -3.58 -8.28 -1.84
C THR A 553 -3.64 -8.43 -0.32
N SER A 554 -2.57 -8.93 0.30
CA SER A 554 -2.42 -9.10 1.75
C SER A 554 -1.37 -8.15 2.35
N ASP A 555 -1.04 -7.07 1.64
CA ASP A 555 -0.09 -6.07 2.10
C ASP A 555 -0.64 -5.34 3.33
N LEU A 556 0.18 -5.20 4.36
CA LEU A 556 -0.10 -4.42 5.58
C LEU A 556 1.02 -3.44 5.89
N VAL A 557 2.08 -3.43 5.09
CA VAL A 557 3.37 -2.86 5.46
C VAL A 557 3.87 -1.84 4.44
N ASN A 558 3.31 -1.82 3.23
CA ASN A 558 3.70 -0.93 2.15
C ASN A 558 2.54 -0.04 1.69
N MET A 559 2.07 -0.21 0.46
CA MET A 559 1.08 0.69 -0.15
C MET A 559 -0.28 0.65 0.52
N ASN A 560 -0.68 -0.50 1.07
CA ASN A 560 -1.93 -0.58 1.85
C ASN A 560 -1.84 0.24 3.14
N MET A 561 -0.69 0.25 3.80
CA MET A 561 -0.45 1.11 4.96
C MET A 561 -0.33 2.58 4.55
N ALA A 562 0.34 2.88 3.43
CA ALA A 562 0.41 4.23 2.87
C ALA A 562 -1.00 4.79 2.57
N MET A 563 -1.89 3.96 2.03
CA MET A 563 -3.28 4.33 1.76
C MET A 563 -4.10 4.55 3.04
N GLU A 564 -3.87 3.73 4.07
CA GLU A 564 -4.50 3.88 5.39
C GLU A 564 -4.05 5.19 6.07
N ALA A 565 -2.75 5.43 6.10
CA ALA A 565 -2.12 6.62 6.66
C ALA A 565 -2.31 7.88 5.81
N LYS A 566 -2.71 7.73 4.55
CA LYS A 566 -2.66 8.78 3.50
C LYS A 566 -1.26 9.39 3.37
N ALA A 567 -0.24 8.55 3.52
CA ALA A 567 1.15 8.98 3.56
C ALA A 567 1.68 9.36 2.17
N ARG A 568 2.52 10.40 2.13
CA ARG A 568 3.38 10.70 0.99
C ARG A 568 4.51 9.69 0.95
N VAL A 569 4.64 8.94 -0.15
CA VAL A 569 5.61 7.85 -0.25
C VAL A 569 6.87 8.32 -0.96
N LEU A 570 8.04 8.04 -0.36
CA LEU A 570 9.34 8.11 -1.02
C LEU A 570 9.87 6.69 -1.24
N LEU A 571 10.28 6.38 -2.46
CA LEU A 571 10.86 5.08 -2.79
C LEU A 571 12.39 5.15 -2.82
N VAL A 572 13.02 4.47 -1.87
CA VAL A 572 14.47 4.41 -1.69
C VAL A 572 15.07 3.29 -2.53
N GLY A 573 16.12 3.59 -3.29
CA GLY A 573 16.85 2.61 -4.09
C GLY A 573 18.33 2.60 -3.75
N ASP A 574 18.89 1.41 -3.50
CA ASP A 574 20.32 1.22 -3.28
C ASP A 574 21.05 1.11 -4.63
N ILE A 575 21.89 2.11 -4.94
CA ILE A 575 22.64 2.13 -6.20
C ILE A 575 23.86 1.21 -6.19
N ASP A 576 24.36 0.83 -5.01
CA ASP A 576 25.55 -0.02 -4.86
C ASP A 576 25.26 -1.45 -5.38
N ARG A 577 23.99 -1.86 -5.38
CA ARG A 577 23.51 -3.13 -5.97
C ARG A 577 23.38 -3.09 -7.50
N GLY A 578 23.52 -1.91 -8.11
CA GLY A 578 23.30 -1.69 -9.54
C GLY A 578 21.80 -1.66 -9.93
N GLY A 579 21.51 -1.09 -11.11
CA GLY A 579 20.17 -1.13 -11.69
C GLY A 579 19.09 -0.27 -11.01
N VAL A 580 19.46 0.70 -10.15
CA VAL A 580 18.52 1.46 -9.32
C VAL A 580 17.36 2.11 -10.10
N TYR A 581 17.63 2.70 -11.26
CA TYR A 581 16.60 3.32 -12.11
C TYR A 581 15.66 2.30 -12.74
N ALA A 582 16.18 1.14 -13.14
CA ALA A 582 15.36 0.04 -13.60
C ALA A 582 14.46 -0.49 -12.47
N SER A 583 14.97 -0.56 -11.23
CA SER A 583 14.17 -0.93 -10.06
C SER A 583 13.09 0.10 -9.74
N PHE A 584 13.36 1.41 -9.87
CA PHE A 584 12.34 2.45 -9.72
C PHE A 584 11.21 2.30 -10.74
N LEU A 585 11.55 2.17 -12.03
CA LEU A 585 10.58 1.98 -13.10
C LEU A 585 9.80 0.67 -12.93
N GLY A 586 10.49 -0.43 -12.66
CA GLY A 586 9.87 -1.73 -12.41
C GLY A 586 8.86 -1.68 -11.25
N THR A 587 9.25 -1.06 -10.14
CA THR A 587 8.37 -0.88 -8.97
C THR A 587 7.18 0.02 -9.30
N TRP A 588 7.39 1.16 -9.96
CA TRP A 588 6.31 2.07 -10.37
C TRP A 588 5.32 1.43 -11.36
N LEU A 589 5.81 0.53 -12.23
CA LEU A 589 4.96 -0.23 -13.14
C LEU A 589 4.01 -1.18 -12.41
N THR A 590 4.38 -1.72 -11.25
CA THR A 590 3.47 -2.58 -10.46
C THR A 590 2.38 -1.79 -9.75
N PHE A 591 2.56 -0.48 -9.52
CA PHE A 591 1.60 0.34 -8.80
C PHE A 591 0.30 0.56 -9.61
N THR A 592 -0.82 0.56 -8.89
CA THR A 592 -2.13 1.01 -9.37
C THR A 592 -2.15 2.54 -9.47
N ALA A 593 -3.17 3.10 -10.12
CA ALA A 593 -3.31 4.57 -10.23
C ALA A 593 -3.37 5.25 -8.84
N ARG A 594 -4.05 4.61 -7.87
CA ARG A 594 -4.16 5.12 -6.50
C ARG A 594 -2.80 5.11 -5.79
N GLU A 595 -2.04 4.04 -5.93
CA GLU A 595 -0.71 3.93 -5.31
C GLU A 595 0.28 4.92 -5.92
N ARG A 596 0.26 5.10 -7.25
CA ARG A 596 1.06 6.12 -7.94
C ARG A 596 0.77 7.52 -7.45
N SER A 597 -0.48 7.82 -7.05
CA SER A 597 -0.84 9.14 -6.52
C SER A 597 -0.24 9.44 -5.14
N LEU A 598 0.21 8.41 -4.41
CA LEU A 598 0.89 8.56 -3.12
C LEU A 598 2.41 8.65 -3.29
N LEU A 599 2.97 8.02 -4.32
CA LEU A 599 4.40 8.13 -4.65
C LEU A 599 4.74 9.56 -5.04
N SER A 600 5.56 10.20 -4.20
CA SER A 600 5.87 11.62 -4.28
C SER A 600 7.32 11.90 -4.70
N GLY A 601 8.19 10.89 -4.63
CA GLY A 601 9.58 11.01 -5.07
C GLY A 601 10.38 9.72 -4.96
N PHE A 602 11.53 9.70 -5.62
CA PHE A 602 12.55 8.66 -5.48
C PHE A 602 13.76 9.19 -4.69
N LEU A 603 14.41 8.32 -3.93
CA LEU A 603 15.68 8.60 -3.25
C LEU A 603 16.73 7.58 -3.70
N VAL A 604 17.81 8.07 -4.32
CA VAL A 604 18.99 7.23 -4.60
C VAL A 604 19.85 7.21 -3.34
N ASN A 605 20.20 6.02 -2.86
CA ASN A 605 20.94 5.84 -1.62
C ASN A 605 22.26 5.11 -1.87
N ARG A 606 23.23 5.29 -0.94
CA ARG A 606 24.59 4.70 -0.97
C ARG A 606 25.40 5.10 -2.20
N PHE A 607 25.18 6.30 -2.73
CA PHE A 607 25.90 6.75 -3.90
C PHE A 607 27.39 7.04 -3.61
N ARG A 608 28.27 6.66 -4.53
CA ARG A 608 29.70 6.96 -4.50
C ARG A 608 30.09 7.66 -5.80
N GLY A 609 30.73 8.81 -5.72
CA GLY A 609 31.19 9.58 -6.88
C GLY A 609 30.49 10.92 -7.04
N ASP A 610 30.47 11.43 -8.28
CA ASP A 610 29.87 12.73 -8.63
C ASP A 610 28.39 12.58 -9.01
N ALA A 611 27.50 13.14 -8.18
CA ALA A 611 26.06 13.02 -8.35
C ALA A 611 25.54 13.77 -9.58
N SER A 612 26.30 14.75 -10.10
CA SER A 612 25.90 15.51 -11.30
C SER A 612 25.79 14.62 -12.55
N LEU A 613 26.52 13.50 -12.57
CA LEU A 613 26.48 12.51 -13.66
C LEU A 613 25.17 11.73 -13.73
N LEU A 614 24.35 11.76 -12.67
CA LEU A 614 23.08 11.04 -12.60
C LEU A 614 21.91 11.80 -13.23
N GLN A 615 22.08 13.08 -13.56
CA GLN A 615 21.00 13.95 -14.03
C GLN A 615 20.23 13.38 -15.25
N PRO A 616 20.88 12.83 -16.30
CA PRO A 616 20.15 12.22 -17.41
C PRO A 616 19.26 11.04 -16.98
N ALA A 617 19.67 10.28 -15.96
CA ALA A 617 18.89 9.16 -15.43
C ALA A 617 17.72 9.64 -14.56
N HIS A 618 17.89 10.73 -13.82
CA HIS A 618 16.79 11.40 -13.11
C HIS A 618 15.71 11.85 -14.08
N GLU A 619 16.11 12.55 -15.15
CA GLU A 619 15.22 13.05 -16.19
C GLU A 619 14.48 11.91 -16.90
N TYR A 620 15.18 10.80 -17.19
CA TYR A 620 14.56 9.63 -17.80
C TYR A 620 13.44 9.05 -16.92
N VAL A 621 13.67 8.89 -15.62
CA VAL A 621 12.65 8.37 -14.70
C VAL A 621 11.51 9.36 -14.49
N GLU A 622 11.80 10.65 -14.39
CA GLU A 622 10.76 11.69 -14.27
C GLU A 622 9.90 11.76 -15.53
N GLN A 623 10.48 11.70 -16.72
CA GLN A 623 9.75 11.65 -17.99
C GLN A 623 8.85 10.40 -18.08
N ALA A 624 9.34 9.24 -17.63
CA ALA A 624 8.60 7.99 -17.68
C ALA A 624 7.47 7.91 -16.63
N THR A 625 7.66 8.51 -15.45
CA THR A 625 6.78 8.29 -14.29
C THR A 625 5.97 9.53 -13.87
N GLY A 626 6.42 10.72 -14.25
CA GLY A 626 5.93 12.01 -13.73
C GLY A 626 6.34 12.30 -12.28
N VAL A 627 7.21 11.47 -11.70
CA VAL A 627 7.66 11.56 -10.30
C VAL A 627 9.16 11.89 -10.27
N PRO A 628 9.59 12.93 -9.54
CA PRO A 628 10.98 13.35 -9.52
C PRO A 628 11.86 12.46 -8.63
N VAL A 629 13.17 12.48 -8.90
CA VAL A 629 14.17 12.05 -7.91
C VAL A 629 14.42 13.24 -6.98
N LEU A 630 14.09 13.07 -5.69
CA LEU A 630 14.15 14.16 -4.70
C LEU A 630 15.49 14.23 -3.97
N GLY A 631 16.38 13.25 -4.16
CA GLY A 631 17.70 13.30 -3.56
C GLY A 631 18.60 12.11 -3.90
N VAL A 632 19.91 12.35 -3.80
CA VAL A 632 20.97 11.37 -3.98
C VAL A 632 21.81 11.37 -2.72
N VAL A 633 21.52 10.45 -1.80
CA VAL A 633 22.22 10.35 -0.52
C VAL A 633 23.54 9.59 -0.72
N PRO A 634 24.68 10.19 -0.36
CA PRO A 634 25.97 9.55 -0.51
C PRO A 634 26.12 8.36 0.45
N PHE A 635 27.04 7.45 0.14
CA PHE A 635 27.50 6.48 1.12
C PHE A 635 28.20 7.21 2.26
N VAL A 636 27.69 7.04 3.49
CA VAL A 636 28.28 7.65 4.68
C VAL A 636 29.18 6.63 5.38
N PRO A 637 30.52 6.75 5.29
CA PRO A 637 31.42 5.89 6.03
C PRO A 637 31.34 6.20 7.53
N HIS A 638 31.50 5.18 8.36
CA HIS A 638 31.55 5.29 9.83
C HIS A 638 30.34 6.08 10.37
N LEU A 639 29.15 5.55 10.11
CA LEU A 639 27.91 6.12 10.65
C LEU A 639 27.62 5.60 12.07
N ASP A 640 28.35 4.58 12.55
CA ASP A 640 28.35 4.08 13.94
C ASP A 640 26.94 3.95 14.55
N LEU A 641 25.99 3.49 13.73
CA LEU A 641 24.61 3.20 14.11
C LEU A 641 24.38 1.69 14.14
N PRO A 642 23.54 1.18 15.04
CA PRO A 642 23.18 -0.24 15.07
C PRO A 642 22.57 -0.69 13.74
N GLU A 643 23.15 -1.72 13.12
CA GLU A 643 22.56 -2.35 11.92
C GLU A 643 21.30 -3.16 12.27
N GLU A 644 20.33 -3.16 11.35
CA GLU A 644 19.04 -3.86 11.54
C GLU A 644 19.14 -5.39 11.32
N ASP A 645 19.87 -5.81 10.28
CA ASP A 645 19.88 -7.18 9.76
C ASP A 645 21.18 -7.94 10.04
N SER A 646 21.05 -9.16 10.57
CA SER A 646 22.16 -10.07 10.88
C SER A 646 22.77 -10.78 9.65
N LEU A 647 22.17 -10.67 8.47
CA LEU A 647 22.68 -11.32 7.25
C LEU A 647 23.79 -10.53 6.54
N SER A 648 23.97 -9.26 6.91
CA SER A 648 25.04 -8.38 6.38
C SER A 648 26.37 -8.53 7.11
N LEU A 649 26.40 -9.30 8.21
CA LEU A 649 27.44 -9.27 9.24
C LEU A 649 28.80 -9.85 8.81
N SER A 650 28.86 -10.66 7.75
CA SER A 650 30.10 -11.39 7.41
C SER A 650 31.24 -10.49 6.93
N THR A 651 30.96 -9.26 6.49
CA THR A 651 31.98 -8.31 5.99
C THR A 651 32.07 -6.99 6.77
N SER A 652 31.03 -6.57 7.49
CA SER A 652 31.02 -5.25 8.18
C SER A 652 31.64 -5.26 9.57
N MET A 653 31.86 -6.43 10.18
CA MET A 653 32.27 -6.55 11.60
C MET A 653 33.72 -6.95 11.84
N VAL A 654 34.49 -7.16 10.77
CA VAL A 654 35.93 -7.28 10.88
C VAL A 654 36.48 -5.86 11.09
N HIS A 655 36.82 -5.53 12.34
CA HIS A 655 37.49 -4.28 12.67
C HIS A 655 38.92 -4.57 13.11
N ALA A 656 39.88 -4.01 12.38
CA ALA A 656 41.28 -4.07 12.78
C ALA A 656 41.61 -2.86 13.66
N ALA A 657 42.25 -3.11 14.80
CA ALA A 657 42.74 -2.05 15.66
C ALA A 657 43.67 -1.09 14.89
N THR A 658 43.59 0.19 15.22
CA THR A 658 44.45 1.22 14.63
C THR A 658 45.70 1.50 15.48
N MET A 659 45.72 1.04 16.74
CA MET A 659 46.86 1.14 17.64
C MET A 659 47.65 -0.17 17.75
N PRO A 660 48.99 -0.09 17.97
CA PRO A 660 49.80 -1.26 18.28
C PRO A 660 49.45 -1.81 19.67
N ASP A 661 49.79 -3.08 19.91
CA ASP A 661 49.53 -3.78 21.18
C ASP A 661 48.03 -3.81 21.56
N SER A 662 47.20 -4.03 20.54
CA SER A 662 45.75 -4.17 20.64
C SER A 662 45.33 -5.45 21.34
N LEU A 663 44.07 -5.51 21.77
CA LEU A 663 43.41 -6.73 22.22
C LEU A 663 42.71 -7.41 21.04
N ASP A 664 42.87 -8.73 20.91
CA ASP A 664 42.15 -9.55 19.93
C ASP A 664 40.85 -10.11 20.55
N VAL A 665 39.71 -9.69 20.01
CA VAL A 665 38.37 -10.08 20.48
C VAL A 665 37.71 -10.99 19.45
N ALA A 666 37.59 -12.27 19.80
CA ALA A 666 36.87 -13.27 19.01
C ALA A 666 35.40 -13.29 19.42
N LEU A 667 34.53 -12.89 18.50
CA LEU A 667 33.08 -12.95 18.67
C LEU A 667 32.54 -14.22 17.99
N ILE A 668 32.10 -15.19 18.79
CA ILE A 668 31.65 -16.48 18.28
C ILE A 668 30.28 -16.31 17.62
N VAL A 669 30.19 -16.63 16.33
CA VAL A 669 28.95 -16.49 15.57
C VAL A 669 28.09 -17.74 15.72
N LEU A 670 27.04 -17.62 16.52
CA LEU A 670 26.05 -18.66 16.75
C LEU A 670 25.04 -18.73 15.60
N GLY A 671 24.48 -19.92 15.36
CA GLY A 671 23.52 -20.15 14.28
C GLY A 671 22.23 -19.35 14.44
N ARG A 672 21.85 -18.98 15.67
CA ARG A 672 20.68 -18.15 16.00
C ARG A 672 21.05 -16.97 16.90
N THR A 673 22.19 -16.33 16.60
CA THR A 673 22.64 -15.14 17.34
C THR A 673 21.54 -14.07 17.37
N SER A 674 21.33 -13.49 18.54
CA SER A 674 20.39 -12.39 18.79
C SER A 674 21.11 -11.22 19.45
N ASN A 675 20.60 -10.01 19.24
CA ASN A 675 21.12 -8.75 19.81
C ASN A 675 22.62 -8.54 19.57
N PHE A 676 23.12 -8.94 18.39
CA PHE A 676 24.54 -8.83 18.03
C PHE A 676 25.10 -7.40 18.21
N THR A 677 24.23 -6.40 18.04
CA THR A 677 24.51 -4.97 18.21
C THR A 677 25.14 -4.60 19.55
N ASP A 678 25.04 -5.44 20.59
CA ASP A 678 25.75 -5.20 21.87
C ASP A 678 27.27 -5.10 21.71
N MET A 679 27.81 -5.68 20.62
CA MET A 679 29.25 -5.69 20.33
C MET A 679 29.70 -4.52 19.44
N ALA A 680 28.75 -3.76 18.88
CA ALA A 680 29.08 -2.64 18.01
C ALA A 680 30.01 -1.59 18.66
N PRO A 681 29.87 -1.24 19.96
CA PRO A 681 30.76 -0.28 20.59
C PRO A 681 32.22 -0.73 20.67
N LEU A 682 32.50 -2.04 20.70
CA LEU A 682 33.87 -2.57 20.74
C LEU A 682 34.62 -2.32 19.43
N ALA A 683 33.90 -2.25 18.31
CA ALA A 683 34.48 -1.94 17.00
C ALA A 683 34.93 -0.46 16.86
N LEU A 684 34.57 0.41 17.81
CA LEU A 684 35.07 1.79 17.83
C LEU A 684 36.39 1.93 18.60
N GLU A 685 36.76 0.95 19.42
CA GLU A 685 37.94 1.05 20.28
C GLU A 685 39.23 0.91 19.46
N PRO A 686 40.09 1.94 19.40
CA PRO A 686 41.26 1.92 18.53
C PRO A 686 42.33 0.91 18.95
N ASP A 687 42.29 0.39 20.19
CA ASP A 687 43.15 -0.68 20.70
C ASP A 687 42.47 -2.05 20.75
N VAL A 688 41.39 -2.25 19.99
CA VAL A 688 40.66 -3.52 19.90
C VAL A 688 40.53 -3.97 18.45
N THR A 689 40.90 -5.21 18.18
CA THR A 689 40.55 -5.91 16.95
C THR A 689 39.32 -6.78 17.25
N LEU A 690 38.19 -6.51 16.61
CA LEU A 690 36.99 -7.34 16.72
C LEU A 690 36.86 -8.18 15.46
N ARG A 691 36.75 -9.50 15.63
CA ARG A 691 36.56 -10.43 14.50
C ARG A 691 35.49 -11.48 14.81
N PRO A 692 34.57 -11.73 13.86
CA PRO A 692 33.67 -12.87 13.96
C PRO A 692 34.45 -14.18 13.78
N VAL A 693 34.06 -15.22 14.52
CA VAL A 693 34.61 -16.58 14.40
C VAL A 693 33.46 -17.55 14.15
N HIS A 694 33.48 -18.19 12.99
CA HIS A 694 32.47 -19.15 12.54
C HIS A 694 32.94 -20.60 12.67
N SER A 695 34.25 -20.85 12.63
CA SER A 695 34.85 -22.18 12.70
C SER A 695 36.24 -22.16 13.35
N VAL A 696 36.80 -23.34 13.60
CA VAL A 696 38.09 -23.49 14.31
C VAL A 696 39.26 -22.94 13.49
N GLU A 697 39.18 -22.94 12.16
CA GLU A 697 40.23 -22.39 11.29
C GLU A 697 40.41 -20.88 11.47
N GLU A 698 39.35 -20.19 11.88
CA GLU A 698 39.33 -18.75 12.14
C GLU A 698 39.71 -18.41 13.59
N TRP A 699 40.01 -19.41 14.43
CA TRP A 699 40.17 -19.23 15.87
C TRP A 699 41.24 -18.22 16.25
N GLY A 700 42.43 -18.28 15.61
CA GLY A 700 43.56 -17.42 15.95
C GLY A 700 44.07 -17.63 17.38
N ASN A 701 44.50 -16.55 18.04
CA ASN A 701 44.90 -16.54 19.46
C ASN A 701 44.21 -15.34 20.15
N PRO A 702 42.90 -15.41 20.40
CA PRO A 702 42.17 -14.29 20.96
C PRO A 702 42.60 -14.00 22.40
N ASP A 703 42.54 -12.74 22.79
CA ASP A 703 42.68 -12.31 24.19
C ASP A 703 41.34 -12.46 24.93
N ILE A 704 40.24 -12.15 24.23
CA ILE A 704 38.86 -12.18 24.74
C ILE A 704 37.99 -13.01 23.79
N ILE A 705 37.19 -13.91 24.36
CA ILE A 705 36.11 -14.59 23.64
C ILE A 705 34.78 -14.00 24.08
N ILE A 706 33.89 -13.74 23.12
CA ILE A 706 32.52 -13.33 23.39
C ILE A 706 31.54 -14.35 22.82
N LEU A 707 30.68 -14.87 23.71
CA LEU A 707 29.49 -15.65 23.39
C LEU A 707 28.25 -14.73 23.44
N PRO A 708 27.66 -14.36 22.29
CA PRO A 708 26.51 -13.47 22.25
C PRO A 708 25.22 -14.18 22.68
N GLY A 709 24.12 -13.43 22.75
CA GLY A 709 22.80 -13.99 23.06
C GLY A 709 22.34 -15.01 22.01
N SER A 710 21.84 -16.15 22.46
CA SER A 710 21.21 -17.17 21.60
C SER A 710 19.70 -17.23 21.83
N ARG A 711 18.94 -17.53 20.77
CA ARG A 711 17.49 -17.82 20.83
C ARG A 711 17.17 -19.30 21.02
N SER A 712 18.18 -20.16 20.98
CA SER A 712 18.08 -21.57 21.32
C SER A 712 19.46 -22.01 21.81
N VAL A 713 19.64 -21.92 23.12
CA VAL A 713 20.90 -22.24 23.80
C VAL A 713 21.31 -23.67 23.47
N ALA A 714 20.35 -24.58 23.52
CA ALA A 714 20.50 -25.99 23.15
C ALA A 714 21.14 -26.20 21.77
N LEU A 715 20.50 -25.66 20.74
CA LEU A 715 20.86 -25.93 19.35
C LEU A 715 22.14 -25.21 18.96
N ASP A 716 22.39 -24.05 19.52
CA ASP A 716 23.64 -23.33 19.28
C ASP A 716 24.82 -23.95 20.03
N ALA A 717 24.65 -24.44 21.26
CA ALA A 717 25.68 -25.19 21.99
C ALA A 717 26.10 -26.46 21.23
N ARG A 718 25.13 -27.26 20.76
CA ARG A 718 25.40 -28.43 19.91
C ARG A 718 26.16 -28.07 18.63
N LYS A 719 25.84 -26.94 18.00
CA LYS A 719 26.57 -26.46 16.82
C LYS A 719 28.00 -26.05 17.14
N LEU A 720 28.28 -25.54 18.34
CA LEU A 720 29.65 -25.26 18.78
C LEU A 720 30.45 -26.55 18.90
N ASP A 721 29.84 -27.61 19.44
CA ASP A 721 30.45 -28.95 19.52
C ASP A 721 30.70 -29.53 18.12
N GLU A 722 29.69 -29.52 17.24
CA GLU A 722 29.80 -30.02 15.86
C GLU A 722 30.91 -29.32 15.07
N LYS A 723 31.18 -28.05 15.37
CA LYS A 723 32.24 -27.25 14.75
C LYS A 723 33.59 -27.35 15.47
N GLY A 724 33.68 -28.04 16.59
CA GLY A 724 34.90 -28.12 17.43
C GLY A 724 35.24 -26.83 18.17
N LEU A 725 34.34 -25.84 18.22
CA LEU A 725 34.56 -24.57 18.88
C LEU A 725 34.48 -24.68 20.40
N THR A 726 33.68 -25.61 20.93
CA THR A 726 33.58 -25.85 22.38
C THR A 726 34.92 -26.20 23.01
N GLU A 727 35.68 -27.10 22.40
CA GLU A 727 37.00 -27.49 22.90
C GLU A 727 37.96 -26.30 22.94
N LYS A 728 37.92 -25.45 21.90
CA LYS A 728 38.73 -24.22 21.82
C LYS A 728 38.35 -23.21 22.91
N ILE A 729 37.06 -23.04 23.19
CA ILE A 729 36.56 -22.18 24.28
C ILE A 729 37.06 -22.66 25.63
N LEU A 730 36.97 -23.97 25.91
CA LEU A 730 37.45 -24.57 27.16
C LEU A 730 38.98 -24.48 27.28
N GLU A 731 39.73 -24.76 26.22
CA GLU A 731 41.18 -24.59 26.17
C GLU A 731 41.61 -23.15 26.51
N HIS A 732 40.90 -22.15 25.97
CA HIS A 732 41.15 -20.74 26.25
C HIS A 732 40.87 -20.38 27.71
N ALA A 733 39.74 -20.84 28.25
CA ALA A 733 39.38 -20.62 29.65
C ALA A 733 40.41 -21.24 30.60
N HIS A 734 40.84 -22.49 30.36
CA HIS A 734 41.85 -23.18 31.17
C HIS A 734 43.23 -22.52 31.14
N LYS A 735 43.57 -21.82 30.05
CA LYS A 735 44.80 -21.01 29.94
C LYS A 735 44.69 -19.66 30.66
N GLY A 736 43.55 -19.35 31.28
CA GLY A 736 43.28 -18.08 31.93
C GLY A 736 42.90 -16.96 30.95
N GLY A 737 42.39 -17.29 29.77
CA GLY A 737 41.86 -16.31 28.82
C GLY A 737 40.54 -15.69 29.30
N TRP A 738 40.20 -14.51 28.76
CA TRP A 738 38.95 -13.83 29.12
C TRP A 738 37.77 -14.32 28.29
N LEU A 739 36.62 -14.53 28.96
CA LEU A 739 35.37 -14.91 28.34
C LEU A 739 34.23 -13.99 28.79
N VAL A 740 33.39 -13.61 27.83
CA VAL A 740 32.16 -12.85 28.07
C VAL A 740 30.97 -13.60 27.48
N GLY A 741 29.98 -13.94 28.30
CA GLY A 741 28.70 -14.48 27.86
C GLY A 741 27.58 -13.48 28.09
N ILE A 742 26.76 -13.22 27.06
CA ILE A 742 25.59 -12.35 27.18
C ILE A 742 24.32 -13.17 26.94
N CYS A 743 23.34 -13.06 27.83
CA CYS A 743 22.05 -13.76 27.78
C CYS A 743 22.25 -15.27 27.55
N GLY A 744 21.85 -15.79 26.39
CA GLY A 744 22.05 -17.21 26.04
C GLY A 744 23.51 -17.65 26.10
N GLY A 745 24.46 -16.75 25.81
CA GLY A 745 25.90 -17.01 25.98
C GLY A 745 26.30 -17.19 27.45
N MET A 746 25.70 -16.43 28.38
CA MET A 746 25.89 -16.66 29.82
C MET A 746 25.30 -18.01 30.26
N GLN A 747 24.14 -18.38 29.72
CA GLN A 747 23.50 -19.67 29.99
C GLN A 747 24.37 -20.84 29.52
N MET A 748 24.99 -20.75 28.34
CA MET A 748 25.96 -21.73 27.85
C MET A 748 27.19 -21.87 28.74
N LEU A 749 27.68 -20.76 29.32
CA LEU A 749 28.84 -20.79 30.22
C LEU A 749 28.55 -21.47 31.57
N GLY A 750 27.27 -21.65 31.94
CA GLY A 750 26.86 -22.31 33.18
C GLY A 750 27.21 -23.81 33.23
N GLU A 751 26.86 -24.47 34.33
CA GLU A 751 27.04 -25.92 34.49
C GLU A 751 25.97 -26.70 33.75
N GLU A 752 24.72 -26.23 33.76
CA GLU A 752 23.61 -26.90 33.08
C GLU A 752 22.45 -25.94 32.73
N VAL A 753 21.74 -26.32 31.66
CA VAL A 753 20.50 -25.68 31.20
C VAL A 753 19.38 -26.72 31.21
N CYS A 754 18.44 -26.57 32.12
CA CYS A 754 17.26 -27.43 32.23
C CYS A 754 16.13 -26.89 31.34
N ASP A 755 15.57 -27.74 30.48
CA ASP A 755 14.43 -27.43 29.60
C ASP A 755 13.27 -28.42 29.86
N PRO A 756 12.66 -28.41 31.06
CA PRO A 756 11.65 -29.40 31.47
C PRO A 756 10.34 -29.32 30.65
N LEU A 757 10.19 -28.29 29.82
CA LEU A 757 9.02 -28.06 28.99
C LEU A 757 9.33 -28.20 27.49
N HIS A 758 10.54 -28.63 27.14
CA HIS A 758 11.01 -28.81 25.76
C HIS A 758 10.76 -27.57 24.87
N MET A 759 11.03 -26.39 25.42
CA MET A 759 10.83 -25.11 24.74
C MET A 759 11.87 -24.86 23.65
N GLU A 760 13.10 -25.32 23.85
CA GLU A 760 14.22 -25.14 22.92
C GLU A 760 14.82 -26.45 22.42
N SER A 761 14.66 -27.55 23.17
CA SER A 761 15.27 -28.84 22.85
C SER A 761 14.37 -30.04 23.18
N GLU A 762 14.72 -31.22 22.66
CA GLU A 762 14.08 -32.50 22.99
C GLU A 762 14.56 -33.10 24.33
N PHE A 763 15.52 -32.47 25.00
CA PHE A 763 16.12 -32.96 26.24
C PHE A 763 15.61 -32.19 27.46
N ASP A 764 15.42 -32.87 28.58
CA ASP A 764 15.03 -32.23 29.85
C ASP A 764 16.16 -31.38 30.45
N THR A 765 17.42 -31.74 30.19
CA THR A 765 18.60 -31.05 30.70
C THR A 765 19.75 -31.23 29.73
N MET A 766 20.53 -30.16 29.56
CA MET A 766 21.72 -30.13 28.74
C MET A 766 22.91 -29.64 29.55
N PRO A 767 24.09 -30.26 29.40
CA PRO A 767 25.30 -29.76 30.02
C PRO A 767 25.67 -28.40 29.41
N GLY A 768 26.02 -27.44 30.27
CA GLY A 768 26.72 -26.23 29.85
C GLY A 768 28.23 -26.47 29.78
N LEU A 769 28.99 -25.40 29.60
CA LEU A 769 30.45 -25.44 29.53
C LEU A 769 31.11 -25.58 30.91
N GLY A 770 30.37 -25.41 32.00
CA GLY A 770 30.87 -25.55 33.37
C GLY A 770 31.87 -24.48 33.79
N LEU A 771 31.85 -23.31 33.14
CA LEU A 771 32.79 -22.20 33.39
C LEU A 771 32.27 -21.20 34.43
N LEU A 772 30.95 -21.14 34.61
CA LEU A 772 30.27 -20.37 35.65
C LEU A 772 29.44 -21.32 36.53
N PRO A 773 29.43 -21.12 37.86
CA PRO A 773 28.65 -21.94 38.80
C PRO A 773 27.17 -21.57 38.74
N LEU A 774 26.55 -21.79 37.58
CA LEU A 774 25.20 -21.35 37.25
C LEU A 774 24.37 -22.50 36.73
N ARG A 775 23.14 -22.60 37.22
CA ARG A 775 22.08 -23.45 36.67
C ARG A 775 20.97 -22.58 36.13
N THR A 776 20.63 -22.77 34.87
CA THR A 776 19.49 -22.08 34.24
C THR A 776 18.35 -23.07 34.02
N THR A 777 17.13 -22.69 34.40
CA THR A 777 15.92 -23.47 34.09
C THR A 777 15.03 -22.65 33.16
N LEU A 778 14.77 -23.16 31.95
CA LEU A 778 13.88 -22.52 30.98
C LEU A 778 12.42 -22.61 31.46
N GLU A 779 11.73 -21.48 31.41
CA GLU A 779 10.34 -21.33 31.84
C GLU A 779 9.51 -20.66 30.73
N PRO A 780 8.17 -20.84 30.72
CA PRO A 780 7.29 -20.25 29.69
C PRO A 780 7.32 -18.72 29.65
N GLY A 781 7.62 -18.10 30.80
CA GLY A 781 7.75 -16.66 30.94
C GLY A 781 9.00 -16.12 30.26
N LYS A 782 8.90 -14.87 29.80
CA LYS A 782 10.05 -14.13 29.28
C LYS A 782 10.30 -12.95 30.21
N ALA A 783 11.52 -12.84 30.72
CA ALA A 783 11.95 -11.66 31.47
C ALA A 783 12.13 -10.51 30.47
N LEU A 784 11.41 -9.42 30.70
CA LEU A 784 11.46 -8.19 29.90
C LEU A 784 11.57 -7.03 30.87
N HIS A 785 12.78 -6.60 31.17
CA HIS A 785 12.98 -5.53 32.14
C HIS A 785 13.96 -4.50 31.64
N TYR A 786 13.58 -3.22 31.73
CA TYR A 786 14.54 -2.13 31.59
C TYR A 786 15.19 -1.87 32.95
N ARG A 787 16.53 -1.79 33.00
CA ARG A 787 17.29 -1.62 34.24
C ARG A 787 18.08 -0.32 34.23
N GLU A 788 17.67 0.58 35.11
CA GLU A 788 18.43 1.75 35.50
C GLU A 788 19.32 1.39 36.70
N HIS A 789 20.52 1.98 36.78
CA HIS A 789 21.40 1.89 37.95
C HIS A 789 21.83 0.47 38.36
N VAL A 790 22.41 -0.28 37.43
CA VAL A 790 23.06 -1.57 37.71
C VAL A 790 24.46 -1.35 38.29
N LEU A 791 24.70 -1.84 39.51
CA LEU A 791 26.02 -1.90 40.12
C LEU A 791 26.80 -3.07 39.53
N THR A 792 27.91 -2.78 38.86
CA THR A 792 28.78 -3.80 38.27
C THR A 792 29.92 -4.20 39.21
N PRO A 793 30.47 -5.42 39.09
CA PRO A 793 31.69 -5.84 39.79
C PRO A 793 32.90 -4.93 39.60
N LEU A 794 32.91 -4.13 38.53
CA LEU A 794 33.98 -3.18 38.23
C LEU A 794 33.73 -1.81 38.88
N GLY A 795 32.68 -1.63 39.67
CA GLY A 795 32.36 -0.36 40.34
C GLY A 795 31.94 0.75 39.36
N VAL A 796 31.48 0.40 38.16
CA VAL A 796 30.95 1.35 37.17
C VAL A 796 29.43 1.12 37.06
N PRO A 797 28.60 2.09 37.44
CA PRO A 797 27.16 2.00 37.25
C PRO A 797 26.81 1.88 35.77
N CYS A 798 25.92 0.95 35.43
CA CYS A 798 25.48 0.69 34.07
C CYS A 798 23.96 0.76 33.95
N GLN A 799 23.49 0.83 32.72
CA GLN A 799 22.07 0.75 32.36
C GLN A 799 21.93 -0.19 31.17
N GLY A 800 20.75 -0.77 30.99
CA GLY A 800 20.50 -1.72 29.91
C GLY A 800 19.14 -2.37 30.06
N TYR A 801 18.98 -3.55 29.45
CA TYR A 801 17.74 -4.30 29.54
C TYR A 801 17.97 -5.81 29.58
N GLU A 802 17.02 -6.52 30.17
CA GLU A 802 16.95 -7.98 30.23
C GLU A 802 15.91 -8.47 29.23
N ILE A 803 16.28 -9.44 28.38
CA ILE A 803 15.37 -10.05 27.41
C ILE A 803 15.68 -11.55 27.23
N HIS A 804 15.30 -12.37 28.20
CA HIS A 804 15.69 -13.78 28.21
C HIS A 804 14.56 -14.72 28.65
N HIS A 805 14.73 -15.99 28.31
CA HIS A 805 13.94 -17.09 28.85
C HIS A 805 14.71 -17.77 29.97
N GLY A 806 13.96 -18.25 30.95
CA GLY A 806 14.49 -19.03 32.07
C GLY A 806 15.02 -18.21 33.25
N GLN A 807 15.08 -18.89 34.38
CA GLN A 807 15.56 -18.40 35.67
C GLN A 807 16.91 -19.03 35.99
N THR A 808 17.86 -18.22 36.46
CA THR A 808 19.22 -18.69 36.74
C THR A 808 19.55 -18.57 38.21
N THR A 809 20.09 -19.65 38.74
CA THR A 809 20.47 -19.81 40.14
C THR A 809 21.97 -20.06 40.26
N LEU A 810 22.55 -19.59 41.35
CA LEU A 810 23.97 -19.76 41.66
C LEU A 810 24.20 -21.09 42.39
N LEU A 811 25.17 -21.88 41.92
CA LEU A 811 25.57 -23.17 42.47
C LEU A 811 26.92 -23.07 43.20
N GLY A 812 27.02 -22.33 44.31
CA GLY A 812 28.26 -22.25 45.11
C GLY A 812 28.54 -20.90 45.75
N SER A 813 29.75 -20.74 46.29
CA SER A 813 30.16 -19.55 47.05
C SER A 813 30.52 -18.33 46.19
N GLU A 814 30.26 -17.15 46.78
CA GLU A 814 30.03 -15.82 46.23
C GLU A 814 31.02 -15.30 45.14
N PRO A 815 30.67 -15.38 43.84
CA PRO A 815 31.35 -14.62 42.81
C PRO A 815 30.93 -13.13 42.86
N ALA A 816 31.64 -12.27 42.14
CA ALA A 816 31.26 -10.85 42.08
C ALA A 816 30.02 -10.68 41.19
N LEU A 817 28.94 -10.12 41.75
CA LEU A 817 27.63 -10.06 41.08
C LEU A 817 27.34 -8.68 40.49
N PHE A 818 26.59 -8.67 39.39
CA PHE A 818 25.88 -7.48 38.92
C PHE A 818 24.57 -7.39 39.71
N ARG A 819 24.34 -6.27 40.40
CA ARG A 819 23.18 -6.07 41.29
C ARG A 819 22.43 -4.81 40.94
N LEU A 820 21.12 -4.79 41.22
CA LEU A 820 20.34 -3.56 41.17
C LEU A 820 20.70 -2.68 42.37
N ALA A 821 20.89 -1.37 42.15
CA ALA A 821 21.26 -0.44 43.21
C ALA A 821 20.14 -0.21 44.25
N GLU A 822 18.88 -0.49 43.90
CA GLU A 822 17.70 -0.02 44.65
C GLU A 822 16.98 -1.11 45.48
N GLU A 823 17.48 -2.35 45.52
CA GLU A 823 16.87 -3.41 46.33
C GLU A 823 17.80 -3.87 47.46
N GLU A 824 17.76 -3.18 48.60
CA GLU A 824 18.34 -3.71 49.84
C GLU A 824 17.61 -5.01 50.22
N GLY A 825 18.27 -6.15 50.01
CA GLY A 825 17.77 -7.48 50.37
C GLY A 825 17.26 -8.34 49.22
N SER A 826 17.36 -7.90 47.96
CA SER A 826 17.09 -8.83 46.84
C SER A 826 18.24 -9.81 46.63
N THR A 827 17.87 -11.07 46.41
CA THR A 827 18.80 -12.19 46.16
C THR A 827 19.07 -12.40 44.67
N GLY A 828 18.46 -11.59 43.80
CA GLY A 828 18.61 -11.66 42.35
C GLY A 828 19.90 -11.01 41.85
N PHE A 829 20.48 -11.55 40.77
CA PHE A 829 21.65 -10.99 40.11
C PHE A 829 21.41 -10.93 38.60
N LEU A 830 21.99 -9.91 37.97
CA LEU A 830 21.88 -9.70 36.52
C LEU A 830 23.06 -10.32 35.76
N GLY A 831 24.08 -10.75 36.48
CA GLY A 831 25.33 -11.22 35.90
C GLY A 831 26.33 -11.57 36.98
N VAL A 832 27.40 -12.23 36.56
CA VAL A 832 28.45 -12.79 37.40
C VAL A 832 29.80 -12.54 36.77
N LEU A 833 30.79 -12.18 37.59
CA LEU A 833 32.20 -12.23 37.25
C LEU A 833 32.88 -13.24 38.17
N HIS A 834 33.36 -14.35 37.61
CA HIS A 834 34.09 -15.41 38.32
C HIS A 834 35.42 -15.68 37.62
N GLY A 835 36.53 -15.32 38.25
CA GLY A 835 37.85 -15.35 37.61
C GLY A 835 37.89 -14.42 36.39
N HIS A 836 38.22 -14.96 35.22
CA HIS A 836 38.25 -14.24 33.94
C HIS A 836 36.99 -14.48 33.08
N VAL A 837 35.92 -15.01 33.68
CA VAL A 837 34.65 -15.31 33.00
C VAL A 837 33.56 -14.36 33.49
N LEU A 838 33.02 -13.55 32.58
CA LEU A 838 31.94 -12.61 32.82
C LEU A 838 30.67 -13.10 32.11
N GLY A 839 29.59 -13.35 32.85
CA GLY A 839 28.27 -13.66 32.31
C GLY A 839 27.27 -12.56 32.68
N THR A 840 26.40 -12.12 31.78
CA THR A 840 25.34 -11.14 32.10
C THR A 840 24.07 -11.31 31.28
N TYR A 841 22.91 -11.00 31.86
CA TYR A 841 21.63 -10.79 31.18
C TYR A 841 21.43 -9.34 30.70
N LEU A 842 22.28 -8.42 31.17
CA LEU A 842 22.19 -7.01 30.82
C LEU A 842 22.71 -6.76 29.39
N HIS A 843 21.79 -6.62 28.44
CA HIS A 843 22.08 -6.12 27.09
C HIS A 843 22.43 -4.63 27.10
N GLY A 844 23.25 -4.18 26.16
CA GLY A 844 23.80 -2.81 26.13
C GLY A 844 24.93 -2.55 27.13
N LEU A 845 25.50 -3.57 27.77
CA LEU A 845 26.58 -3.41 28.76
C LEU A 845 27.78 -2.63 28.20
N PHE A 846 28.19 -2.90 26.96
CA PHE A 846 29.29 -2.21 26.31
C PHE A 846 28.90 -0.85 25.71
N ASP A 847 27.63 -0.46 25.71
CA ASP A 847 27.21 0.89 25.30
C ASP A 847 27.73 1.95 26.29
N ASN A 848 28.02 1.55 27.54
CA ASN A 848 28.62 2.41 28.55
C ASN A 848 30.15 2.49 28.37
N ASP A 849 30.62 3.64 27.88
CA ASP A 849 32.04 3.90 27.60
C ASP A 849 32.96 3.66 28.81
N ALA A 850 32.51 4.06 30.00
CA ALA A 850 33.30 3.91 31.23
C ALA A 850 33.44 2.43 31.62
N PHE A 851 32.37 1.65 31.49
CA PHE A 851 32.42 0.21 31.76
C PHE A 851 33.29 -0.50 30.72
N ARG A 852 33.02 -0.25 29.43
CA ARG A 852 33.75 -0.85 28.31
C ARG A 852 35.25 -0.61 28.46
N ARG A 853 35.67 0.63 28.71
CA ARG A 853 37.08 0.95 28.90
C ARG A 853 37.69 0.28 30.13
N ARG A 854 36.98 0.27 31.26
CA ARG A 854 37.48 -0.34 32.51
C ARG A 854 37.62 -1.86 32.37
N PHE A 855 36.69 -2.50 31.68
CA PHE A 855 36.79 -3.92 31.35
C PHE A 855 38.01 -4.20 30.46
N LEU A 856 38.18 -3.46 29.37
CA LEU A 856 39.34 -3.64 28.48
C LEU A 856 40.67 -3.40 29.22
N ASP A 857 40.76 -2.39 30.07
CA ASP A 857 41.98 -2.13 30.87
C ASP A 857 42.27 -3.21 31.91
N LEU A 858 41.23 -3.84 32.48
CA LEU A 858 41.37 -5.01 33.33
C LEU A 858 41.98 -6.19 32.55
N VAL A 859 41.48 -6.45 31.34
CA VAL A 859 42.02 -7.49 30.45
C VAL A 859 43.47 -7.17 30.10
N ARG A 860 43.78 -5.94 29.67
CA ARG A 860 45.15 -5.51 29.34
C ARG A 860 46.11 -5.78 30.50
N THR A 861 45.72 -5.38 31.71
CA THR A 861 46.55 -5.56 32.91
C THR A 861 46.80 -7.04 33.21
N SER A 862 45.78 -7.89 33.06
CA SER A 862 45.93 -9.34 33.27
C SER A 862 46.89 -10.02 32.29
N LEU A 863 47.03 -9.45 31.08
CA LEU A 863 47.93 -9.91 30.03
C LEU A 863 49.32 -9.25 30.11
N GLY A 864 49.58 -8.45 31.15
CA GLY A 864 50.84 -7.70 31.29
C GLY A 864 50.98 -6.50 30.36
N LYS A 865 49.90 -6.11 29.65
CA LYS A 865 49.84 -4.90 28.82
C LYS A 865 49.52 -3.69 29.69
N LYS A 866 49.99 -2.50 29.29
CA LYS A 866 49.67 -1.25 30.00
C LYS A 866 48.19 -0.89 29.81
N PRO A 867 47.44 -0.56 30.89
CA PRO A 867 46.10 -0.01 30.77
C PRO A 867 46.13 1.37 30.10
N GLN A 868 45.06 1.75 29.42
CA GLN A 868 44.94 3.05 28.76
C GLN A 868 44.59 4.16 29.75
N GLY A 869 43.79 3.85 30.77
CA GLY A 869 43.45 4.75 31.89
C GLY A 869 42.54 5.93 31.53
N ARG A 870 42.03 5.97 30.28
CA ARG A 870 41.10 6.99 29.78
C ARG A 870 40.19 6.39 28.71
N ILE A 871 39.01 6.97 28.52
CA ILE A 871 38.09 6.61 27.43
C ILE A 871 38.77 6.93 26.09
N LEU A 872 38.76 5.96 25.16
CA LEU A 872 39.39 6.09 23.84
C LEU A 872 38.37 6.24 22.70
N ALA A 873 37.16 5.71 22.88
CA ALA A 873 36.05 5.82 21.94
C ALA A 873 34.76 6.13 22.70
N THR A 874 33.86 6.87 22.05
CA THR A 874 32.56 7.26 22.62
C THR A 874 31.43 6.70 21.77
N TRP A 875 30.51 5.97 22.40
CA TRP A 875 29.32 5.44 21.75
C TRP A 875 28.18 6.47 21.78
N ASP A 876 28.29 7.50 20.93
CA ASP A 876 27.30 8.58 20.82
C ASP A 876 26.38 8.42 19.61
N ILE A 877 25.30 7.67 19.82
CA ILE A 877 24.25 7.46 18.82
C ILE A 877 23.57 8.79 18.41
N ASP A 878 23.44 9.76 19.30
CA ASP A 878 22.74 11.03 18.99
C ASP A 878 23.56 11.88 18.02
N THR A 879 24.89 11.95 18.22
CA THR A 879 25.79 12.60 17.25
C THR A 879 25.77 11.91 15.90
N SER A 880 25.75 10.57 15.87
CA SER A 880 25.61 9.80 14.62
C SER A 880 24.27 10.05 13.91
N LEU A 881 23.18 10.18 14.66
CA LEU A 881 21.87 10.56 14.13
C LEU A 881 21.85 12.00 13.62
N ASP A 882 22.54 12.93 14.28
CA ASP A 882 22.70 14.31 13.81
C ASP A 882 23.50 14.37 12.51
N LYS A 883 24.59 13.61 12.40
CA LYS A 883 25.38 13.46 11.17
C LYS A 883 24.54 12.88 10.03
N LEU A 884 23.75 11.84 10.31
CA LEU A 884 22.82 11.25 9.34
C LEU A 884 21.78 12.28 8.87
N ALA A 885 21.13 12.98 9.81
CA ALA A 885 20.13 14.00 9.54
C ALA A 885 20.71 15.15 8.70
N ALA A 886 21.90 15.63 9.05
CA ALA A 886 22.60 16.67 8.30
C ALA A 886 22.91 16.22 6.86
N THR A 887 23.45 15.02 6.70
CA THR A 887 23.77 14.47 5.37
C THR A 887 22.52 14.33 4.50
N VAL A 888 21.44 13.77 5.04
CA VAL A 888 20.18 13.62 4.31
C VAL A 888 19.57 14.99 3.99
N ARG A 889 19.57 15.93 4.94
CA ARG A 889 19.05 17.29 4.74
C ARG A 889 19.79 18.05 3.62
N GLU A 890 21.10 17.84 3.50
CA GLU A 890 21.92 18.46 2.44
C GLU A 890 21.63 17.88 1.05
N HIS A 891 21.31 16.58 0.97
CA HIS A 891 21.23 15.84 -0.30
C HIS A 891 19.80 15.55 -0.76
N VAL A 892 18.79 15.97 -0.01
CA VAL A 892 17.36 15.77 -0.30
C VAL A 892 16.63 17.12 -0.33
N ASP A 893 15.75 17.30 -1.31
CA ASP A 893 14.88 18.48 -1.43
C ASP A 893 13.80 18.49 -0.33
N MET A 894 14.20 18.93 0.87
CA MET A 894 13.33 19.05 2.03
C MET A 894 12.20 20.06 1.81
N ASN A 895 12.42 21.12 1.03
CA ASN A 895 11.39 22.11 0.74
C ASN A 895 10.21 21.49 -0.03
N THR A 896 10.48 20.60 -0.97
CA THR A 896 9.43 19.84 -1.64
C THR A 896 8.73 18.88 -0.67
N ILE A 897 9.46 18.23 0.25
CA ILE A 897 8.88 17.34 1.25
C ILE A 897 7.94 18.08 2.21
N TYR A 898 8.33 19.24 2.76
CA TYR A 898 7.46 20.02 3.64
C TYR A 898 6.18 20.46 2.92
N ARG A 899 6.29 20.94 1.66
CA ARG A 899 5.13 21.29 0.83
C ARG A 899 4.20 20.11 0.59
N LEU A 900 4.75 18.91 0.33
CA LEU A 900 3.96 17.69 0.13
C LEU A 900 3.18 17.26 1.39
N LEU A 901 3.74 17.53 2.56
CA LEU A 901 3.15 17.29 3.87
C LEU A 901 2.21 18.41 4.34
N GLY A 902 2.24 19.58 3.69
CA GLY A 902 1.41 20.73 4.05
C GLY A 902 1.88 21.43 5.33
N ILE A 903 3.18 21.39 5.60
CA ILE A 903 3.86 22.00 6.75
C ILE A 903 4.90 23.03 6.28
N LYS A 904 5.57 23.74 7.20
CA LYS A 904 6.29 25.02 6.98
C LYS A 904 7.12 25.14 5.70
#